data_AF-A0A431KU75-F1
#
_entry.id   AF-A0A431KU75-F1
#
_cell.length_a   1.000
_cell.length_b   1.000
_cell.length_c   1.000
_cell.angle_alpha   90.00
_cell.angle_beta   90.00
_cell.angle_gamma   90.00
#
_symmetry.space_group_name_H-M   'P 1'
#
loop_
_entity.id
_entity.type
_entity.pdbx_description
1 polymer ?
#
loop_
_entity_poly.entity_id
_entity_poly.type
_entity_poly.pdbx_seq_one_letter_code
_entity_poly.pdbx_strand_id
1 'polypeptide(L)'
;MSILRAANAQFLKSLMASTLVMMPPAAMASNTLLAATSGLEQTRDAAAPTIEFYGPAMLVRLSVAQNAHCPAAILSKLANDPSDEIRGAVAANSNTPDADKDRLARDSNDIVSEAVLLNPSFVGPATLSYLANSRQPKIIETLAANPKTTPDVLSKLAQGPIQTEYLLLSLARNPHLPPEQVVRLSRVGDRLVRTFLARQSTMSPAALAVLAQDGDLGVRSFVAQNANTPASALELLSKDNNEVVREGVAANPSTPIAVLKKLAGDTSWAVRLEVAQNAKSIKEDPTLIDQLAADKQMRVRWALATNHSLPAAVVEKLANDSSERVREAVARNPSTVPDIIKRLNKVNSVAIDQIIAARPSLSSDMFAVLSGSESPLVRHTLAQNPYLPESDAKKLMADSSLMVRLALATNSFKGTAPGNSWRNEVFKKLSSDGNEDVRQAVATNPNVDAAVLSGLVNDASVMVLRALASNPATPEAALISLAGNADSVVLQRLLNRVQRPGDAVFDQLAQSKDAALRLLVAASNRVPSSALKALSADRDPNVRVAVASNPLASAAVLESLGGDASLDVKTAVAANKNSPASLLKKLAGDDELVRAAVAGNASAPADLLEQFSRDKNPDIRRAVAANPAAPAAVLTALSDDSEVWIAVPGWRQFN
;
A
#
# COMPACT_ATOMS: atom_id res chain seq x y z
N MET A 1 -8.29 -4.15 -25.72
CA MET A 1 -7.88 -2.76 -26.07
C MET A 1 -7.60 -1.88 -24.84
N SER A 2 -8.43 -1.87 -23.79
CA SER A 2 -8.19 -1.10 -22.55
C SER A 2 -7.22 -1.75 -21.55
N ILE A 3 -7.14 -3.09 -21.53
CA ILE A 3 -6.21 -3.84 -20.64
C ILE A 3 -4.76 -3.86 -21.19
N LEU A 4 -4.59 -3.91 -22.52
CA LEU A 4 -3.28 -3.77 -23.15
C LEU A 4 -2.70 -2.35 -22.97
N ARG A 5 -3.53 -1.30 -22.89
CA ARG A 5 -3.03 0.03 -22.52
C ARG A 5 -2.64 0.13 -21.05
N ALA A 6 -3.23 -0.66 -20.14
CA ALA A 6 -2.88 -0.65 -18.72
C ALA A 6 -1.59 -1.44 -18.42
N ALA A 7 -1.42 -2.63 -19.00
CA ALA A 7 -0.20 -3.43 -18.82
C ALA A 7 1.00 -2.80 -19.56
N ASN A 8 0.78 -2.27 -20.76
CA ASN A 8 1.83 -1.57 -21.50
C ASN A 8 2.11 -0.18 -20.89
N ALA A 9 1.12 0.51 -20.30
CA ALA A 9 1.38 1.73 -19.54
C ALA A 9 2.02 1.46 -18.17
N GLN A 10 1.90 0.30 -17.55
CA GLN A 10 2.56 0.01 -16.27
C GLN A 10 4.02 -0.42 -16.48
N PHE A 11 4.31 -1.09 -17.60
CA PHE A 11 5.67 -1.41 -18.03
C PHE A 11 6.39 -0.18 -18.65
N LEU A 12 5.71 0.61 -19.49
CA LEU A 12 6.21 1.92 -19.94
C LEU A 12 6.25 2.94 -18.80
N LYS A 13 5.36 2.90 -17.79
CA LYS A 13 5.55 3.69 -16.56
C LYS A 13 6.67 3.17 -15.69
N SER A 14 7.09 1.92 -15.76
CA SER A 14 8.31 1.47 -15.07
C SER A 14 9.57 1.99 -15.78
N LEU A 15 9.54 2.05 -17.11
CA LEU A 15 10.57 2.70 -17.92
C LEU A 15 10.54 4.25 -17.78
N MET A 16 9.34 4.84 -17.66
CA MET A 16 9.14 6.29 -17.57
C MET A 16 9.14 6.85 -16.14
N ALA A 17 8.88 6.05 -15.10
CA ALA A 17 9.06 6.45 -13.70
C ALA A 17 10.53 6.48 -13.30
N SER A 18 11.41 5.90 -14.11
CA SER A 18 12.86 6.10 -14.01
C SER A 18 13.33 7.36 -14.77
N THR A 19 12.41 8.09 -15.43
CA THR A 19 12.72 9.26 -16.28
C THR A 19 11.78 10.47 -16.07
N LEU A 20 11.01 10.55 -14.98
CA LEU A 20 10.25 11.76 -14.64
C LEU A 20 10.38 12.13 -13.15
N VAL A 21 11.39 12.95 -12.84
CA VAL A 21 11.31 13.90 -11.72
C VAL A 21 10.64 15.16 -12.26
N MET A 22 9.64 15.65 -11.50
CA MET A 22 8.77 16.78 -11.84
C MET A 22 9.51 18.08 -12.18
N MET A 23 9.09 18.75 -13.24
CA MET A 23 9.14 20.22 -13.38
C MET A 23 7.72 20.80 -13.29
N PRO A 24 7.52 21.99 -12.69
CA PRO A 24 6.19 22.60 -12.50
C PRO A 24 5.66 23.28 -13.77
N PRO A 25 4.34 23.53 -13.89
CA PRO A 25 3.72 24.02 -15.13
C PRO A 25 3.87 25.54 -15.25
N ALA A 26 4.57 26.02 -16.28
CA ALA A 26 4.49 27.41 -16.71
C ALA A 26 3.38 27.57 -17.77
N ALA A 27 2.49 28.51 -17.51
CA ALA A 27 1.24 28.75 -18.22
C ALA A 27 1.44 29.15 -19.69
N MET A 28 0.48 28.73 -20.52
CA MET A 28 0.23 29.28 -21.84
C MET A 28 -0.13 30.77 -21.78
N ALA A 29 0.45 31.57 -22.67
CA ALA A 29 -0.22 32.72 -23.27
C ALA A 29 0.32 32.99 -24.67
N SER A 30 -0.59 33.06 -25.62
CA SER A 30 -0.42 33.21 -27.06
C SER A 30 -0.01 34.62 -27.50
N ASN A 31 0.62 34.68 -28.68
CA ASN A 31 0.57 35.72 -29.71
C ASN A 31 0.68 37.20 -29.28
N THR A 32 1.75 37.86 -29.72
CA THR A 32 1.64 38.99 -30.68
C THR A 32 3.01 39.34 -31.27
N LEU A 33 3.00 39.55 -32.57
CA LEU A 33 4.13 39.91 -33.42
C LEU A 33 3.95 41.39 -33.78
N LEU A 34 4.88 42.29 -33.43
CA LEU A 34 5.13 43.55 -34.15
C LEU A 34 6.28 44.38 -33.54
N ALA A 35 7.23 44.69 -34.41
CA ALA A 35 8.03 45.92 -34.48
C ALA A 35 8.79 46.43 -33.24
N ALA A 36 10.12 46.34 -33.29
CA ALA A 36 10.99 47.51 -33.33
C ALA A 36 12.43 47.06 -33.47
N THR A 37 12.95 47.17 -34.69
CA THR A 37 14.38 47.37 -34.93
C THR A 37 14.78 48.75 -34.38
N SER A 38 16.05 48.87 -33.98
CA SER A 38 16.77 50.07 -33.55
C SER A 38 16.74 50.39 -32.05
N GLY A 39 17.93 50.36 -31.46
CA GLY A 39 18.20 50.84 -30.11
C GLY A 39 18.91 49.80 -29.26
N LEU A 40 20.20 50.04 -29.04
CA LEU A 40 21.11 49.49 -28.02
C LEU A 40 22.33 48.75 -28.59
N GLU A 41 23.14 49.49 -29.35
CA GLU A 41 24.58 49.44 -29.10
C GLU A 41 24.85 50.00 -27.70
N GLN A 42 25.83 49.42 -27.01
CA GLN A 42 26.31 49.73 -25.65
C GLN A 42 25.59 49.05 -24.49
N THR A 43 25.97 47.79 -24.23
CA THR A 43 26.62 47.35 -22.97
C THR A 43 27.32 46.01 -23.22
N ARG A 44 28.61 46.07 -23.59
CA ARG A 44 29.53 44.94 -23.38
C ARG A 44 29.86 44.95 -21.89
N ASP A 45 29.36 43.95 -21.17
CA ASP A 45 29.77 43.47 -19.82
C ASP A 45 28.54 43.09 -18.98
N ALA A 46 27.89 42.00 -19.39
CA ALA A 46 27.15 41.12 -18.49
C ALA A 46 27.31 39.72 -19.09
N ALA A 47 27.89 38.80 -18.32
CA ALA A 47 27.95 37.39 -18.70
C ALA A 47 26.53 36.93 -19.02
N ALA A 48 26.27 36.65 -20.30
CA ALA A 48 25.00 36.09 -20.73
C ALA A 48 24.75 34.81 -19.93
N PRO A 49 23.53 34.56 -19.43
CA PRO A 49 23.22 33.29 -18.80
C PRO A 49 23.46 32.23 -19.85
N THR A 50 24.48 31.39 -19.64
CA THR A 50 24.74 30.23 -20.47
C THR A 50 23.48 29.38 -20.39
N ILE A 51 22.69 29.36 -21.47
CA ILE A 51 21.67 28.34 -21.63
C ILE A 51 22.45 27.05 -21.79
N GLU A 52 22.66 26.33 -20.69
CA GLU A 52 23.27 25.00 -20.70
C GLU A 52 22.31 24.09 -21.46
N PHE A 53 22.57 23.92 -22.76
CA PHE A 53 21.89 22.93 -23.55
C PHE A 53 22.23 21.56 -22.97
N TYR A 54 21.24 20.93 -22.33
CA TYR A 54 21.24 19.54 -21.88
C TYR A 54 21.53 18.60 -23.07
N GLY A 55 22.81 18.45 -23.41
CA GLY A 55 23.25 17.66 -24.54
C GLY A 55 23.18 16.16 -24.25
N PRO A 56 22.98 15.30 -25.26
CA PRO A 56 22.98 13.85 -25.10
C PRO A 56 24.20 13.29 -24.35
N ALA A 57 25.37 13.93 -24.49
CA ALA A 57 26.61 13.57 -23.79
C ALA A 57 26.55 13.82 -22.27
N MET A 58 25.85 14.86 -21.81
CA MET A 58 25.65 15.12 -20.38
C MET A 58 24.80 14.01 -19.74
N LEU A 59 23.77 13.52 -20.44
CA LEU A 59 22.93 12.43 -19.94
C LEU A 59 23.71 11.11 -19.78
N VAL A 60 24.74 10.87 -20.60
CA VAL A 60 25.65 9.74 -20.42
C VAL A 60 26.45 9.90 -19.12
N ARG A 61 27.11 11.04 -18.91
CA ARG A 61 27.87 11.31 -17.67
C ARG A 61 26.99 11.29 -16.42
N LEU A 62 25.76 11.79 -16.51
CA LEU A 62 24.75 11.71 -15.46
C LEU A 62 24.42 10.24 -15.13
N SER A 63 24.19 9.39 -16.13
CA SER A 63 23.98 7.96 -15.92
C SER A 63 25.18 7.28 -15.26
N VAL A 64 26.42 7.69 -15.60
CA VAL A 64 27.63 7.21 -14.90
C VAL A 64 27.62 7.62 -13.43
N ALA A 65 27.27 8.87 -13.11
CA ALA A 65 27.16 9.34 -11.73
C ALA A 65 26.04 8.64 -10.94
N GLN A 66 24.93 8.28 -11.59
CA GLN A 66 23.79 7.58 -10.99
C GLN A 66 24.02 6.06 -10.85
N ASN A 67 25.01 5.49 -11.54
CA ASN A 67 25.28 4.07 -11.47
C ASN A 67 25.71 3.65 -10.06
N ALA A 68 24.97 2.72 -9.45
CA ALA A 68 25.20 2.25 -8.09
C ALA A 68 26.54 1.49 -7.91
N HIS A 69 27.16 1.04 -9.00
CA HIS A 69 28.46 0.38 -9.02
C HIS A 69 29.57 1.29 -9.57
N CYS A 70 29.30 2.58 -9.75
CA CYS A 70 30.32 3.54 -10.17
C CYS A 70 31.47 3.56 -9.15
N PRO A 71 32.72 3.32 -9.59
CA PRO A 71 33.90 3.40 -8.73
C PRO A 71 34.08 4.79 -8.12
N ALA A 72 34.50 4.82 -6.86
CA ALA A 72 34.82 6.04 -6.12
C ALA A 72 35.71 7.03 -6.89
N ALA A 73 36.75 6.54 -7.59
CA ALA A 73 37.66 7.38 -8.35
C ALA A 73 36.97 8.17 -9.49
N ILE A 74 35.94 7.59 -10.12
CA ILE A 74 35.16 8.26 -11.17
C ILE A 74 34.23 9.29 -10.54
N LEU A 75 33.59 8.95 -9.42
CA LEU A 75 32.74 9.88 -8.67
C LEU A 75 33.55 11.09 -8.17
N SER A 76 34.77 10.90 -7.67
CA SER A 76 35.67 12.00 -7.26
C SER A 76 36.03 12.95 -8.41
N LYS A 77 36.10 12.43 -9.64
CA LYS A 77 36.31 13.22 -10.85
C LYS A 77 35.04 14.00 -11.22
N LEU A 78 33.90 13.32 -11.31
CA LEU A 78 32.59 13.90 -11.64
C LEU A 78 32.09 14.89 -10.57
N ALA A 79 32.58 14.81 -9.34
CA ALA A 79 32.35 15.82 -8.31
C ALA A 79 32.88 17.22 -8.69
N ASN A 80 33.72 17.35 -9.74
CA ASN A 80 34.16 18.63 -10.30
C ASN A 80 33.53 18.92 -11.67
N ASP A 81 32.51 18.17 -12.10
CA ASP A 81 31.82 18.42 -13.37
C ASP A 81 31.17 19.82 -13.33
N PRO A 82 31.22 20.61 -14.43
CA PRO A 82 30.58 21.92 -14.49
C PRO A 82 29.07 21.88 -14.19
N SER A 83 28.37 20.80 -14.56
CA SER A 83 26.93 20.64 -14.30
C SER A 83 26.66 20.34 -12.83
N ASP A 84 25.77 21.13 -12.23
CA ASP A 84 25.26 20.90 -10.88
C ASP A 84 24.38 19.65 -10.77
N GLU A 85 23.70 19.22 -11.83
CA GLU A 85 22.95 17.96 -11.81
C GLU A 85 23.86 16.73 -11.70
N ILE A 86 25.02 16.75 -12.38
CA ILE A 86 26.02 15.69 -12.26
C ILE A 86 26.62 15.70 -10.85
N ARG A 87 27.03 16.88 -10.34
CA ARG A 87 27.55 16.99 -8.96
C ARG A 87 26.50 16.58 -7.92
N GLY A 88 25.23 16.90 -8.13
CA GLY A 88 24.11 16.48 -7.29
C GLY A 88 23.87 14.97 -7.34
N ALA A 89 23.98 14.33 -8.52
CA ALA A 89 23.92 12.88 -8.64
C ALA A 89 25.09 12.18 -7.94
N VAL A 90 26.30 12.74 -8.03
CA VAL A 90 27.46 12.28 -7.25
C VAL A 90 27.20 12.44 -5.75
N ALA A 91 26.67 13.59 -5.32
CA ALA A 91 26.33 13.85 -3.91
C ALA A 91 25.31 12.84 -3.36
N ALA A 92 24.37 12.35 -4.18
CA ALA A 92 23.37 11.36 -3.81
C ALA A 92 23.87 9.89 -3.90
N ASN A 93 24.95 9.61 -4.63
CA ASN A 93 25.47 8.25 -4.82
C ASN A 93 26.11 7.69 -3.53
N SER A 94 25.77 6.46 -3.16
CA SER A 94 26.26 5.82 -1.94
C SER A 94 27.76 5.49 -1.95
N ASN A 95 28.38 5.35 -3.14
CA ASN A 95 29.80 5.04 -3.30
C ASN A 95 30.70 6.29 -3.27
N THR A 96 30.11 7.48 -3.17
CA THR A 96 30.88 8.73 -3.13
C THR A 96 31.74 8.78 -1.87
N PRO A 97 33.05 9.05 -1.99
CA PRO A 97 33.95 9.18 -0.85
C PRO A 97 33.52 10.30 0.11
N ASP A 98 33.80 10.12 1.40
CA ASP A 98 33.41 11.10 2.42
C ASP A 98 34.09 12.46 2.22
N ALA A 99 35.35 12.47 1.75
CA ALA A 99 36.06 13.70 1.40
C ALA A 99 35.35 14.49 0.27
N ASP A 100 34.74 13.79 -0.68
CA ASP A 100 33.98 14.41 -1.76
C ASP A 100 32.62 14.89 -1.29
N LYS A 101 31.92 14.15 -0.42
CA LYS A 101 30.68 14.62 0.22
C LYS A 101 30.93 15.88 1.03
N ASP A 102 32.02 15.94 1.79
CA ASP A 102 32.41 17.10 2.58
C ASP A 102 32.68 18.32 1.69
N ARG A 103 33.26 18.11 0.50
CA ARG A 103 33.47 19.15 -0.50
C ARG A 103 32.15 19.59 -1.15
N LEU A 104 31.30 18.66 -1.57
CA LEU A 104 30.00 18.92 -2.19
C LEU A 104 29.01 19.57 -1.22
N ALA A 105 29.16 19.37 0.09
CA ALA A 105 28.41 20.10 1.11
C ALA A 105 28.81 21.59 1.21
N ARG A 106 29.90 21.99 0.55
CA ARG A 106 30.39 23.37 0.42
C ARG A 106 30.24 23.90 -1.00
N ASP A 107 29.46 23.21 -1.84
CA ASP A 107 29.21 23.63 -3.22
C ASP A 107 28.51 24.99 -3.25
N SER A 108 28.77 25.77 -4.30
CA SER A 108 28.09 27.04 -4.54
C SER A 108 26.59 26.87 -4.80
N ASN A 109 26.16 25.69 -5.26
CA ASN A 109 24.77 25.37 -5.52
C ASN A 109 24.15 24.65 -4.32
N ASP A 110 23.07 25.21 -3.78
CA ASP A 110 22.36 24.69 -2.62
C ASP A 110 21.72 23.32 -2.88
N ILE A 111 21.33 23.01 -4.12
CA ILE A 111 20.75 21.71 -4.50
C ILE A 111 21.77 20.58 -4.30
N VAL A 112 23.04 20.84 -4.65
CA VAL A 112 24.14 19.89 -4.48
C VAL A 112 24.41 19.66 -2.98
N SER A 113 24.43 20.75 -2.21
CA SER A 113 24.60 20.68 -0.75
C SER A 113 23.44 19.94 -0.07
N GLU A 114 22.21 20.14 -0.53
CA GLU A 114 21.04 19.40 -0.04
C GLU A 114 21.11 17.91 -0.44
N ALA A 115 21.56 17.58 -1.65
CA ALA A 115 21.70 16.19 -2.10
C ALA A 115 22.65 15.38 -1.21
N VAL A 116 23.68 16.00 -0.61
CA VAL A 116 24.54 15.36 0.39
C VAL A 116 23.73 14.91 1.62
N LEU A 117 22.78 15.72 2.08
CA LEU A 117 21.91 15.39 3.23
C LEU A 117 20.92 14.26 2.91
N LEU A 118 20.57 14.08 1.64
CA LEU A 118 19.67 13.01 1.17
C LEU A 118 20.41 11.70 0.87
N ASN A 119 21.75 11.69 0.92
CA ASN A 119 22.54 10.50 0.64
C ASN A 119 22.26 9.38 1.67
N PRO A 120 21.97 8.14 1.22
CA PRO A 120 21.75 7.00 2.12
C PRO A 120 22.97 6.62 2.98
N SER A 121 24.19 6.89 2.49
CA SER A 121 25.44 6.67 3.23
C SER A 121 25.64 7.73 4.33
N PHE A 122 26.64 7.57 5.19
CA PHE A 122 26.84 8.47 6.33
C PHE A 122 27.50 9.78 5.89
N VAL A 123 27.01 10.91 6.42
CA VAL A 123 27.62 12.24 6.31
C VAL A 123 28.28 12.54 7.65
N GLY A 124 29.58 12.86 7.64
CA GLY A 124 30.37 13.06 8.85
C GLY A 124 29.84 14.15 9.79
N PRO A 125 30.06 14.06 11.12
CA PRO A 125 29.60 15.06 12.08
C PRO A 125 30.11 16.48 11.80
N ALA A 126 31.32 16.60 11.23
CA ALA A 126 31.91 17.87 10.83
C ALA A 126 31.08 18.56 9.72
N THR A 127 30.58 17.79 8.76
CA THR A 127 29.79 18.29 7.64
C THR A 127 28.38 18.67 8.06
N LEU A 128 27.75 17.88 8.93
CA LEU A 128 26.49 18.26 9.58
C LEU A 128 26.65 19.57 10.39
N SER A 129 27.76 19.70 11.13
CA SER A 129 28.06 20.90 11.91
C SER A 129 28.33 22.13 11.04
N TYR A 130 28.94 21.94 9.86
CA TYR A 130 29.14 23.00 8.87
C TYR A 130 27.81 23.48 8.29
N LEU A 131 26.98 22.55 7.78
CA LEU A 131 25.67 22.83 7.20
C LEU A 131 24.70 23.47 8.20
N ALA A 132 24.87 23.20 9.50
CA ALA A 132 24.12 23.86 10.56
C ALA A 132 24.33 25.39 10.64
N ASN A 133 25.39 25.93 10.03
CA ASN A 133 25.63 27.37 9.91
C ASN A 133 25.11 27.96 8.58
N SER A 134 24.49 27.14 7.73
CA SER A 134 23.92 27.63 6.47
C SER A 134 22.89 28.72 6.74
N ARG A 135 22.84 29.72 5.85
CA ARG A 135 21.80 30.76 5.89
C ARG A 135 20.56 30.35 5.10
N GLN A 136 20.60 29.23 4.41
CA GLN A 136 19.48 28.73 3.61
C GLN A 136 18.50 27.93 4.47
N PRO A 137 17.22 28.36 4.56
CA PRO A 137 16.23 27.65 5.37
C PRO A 137 16.07 26.19 4.96
N LYS A 138 16.08 25.91 3.64
CA LYS A 138 15.87 24.55 3.11
C LYS A 138 16.92 23.56 3.60
N ILE A 139 18.19 23.95 3.64
CA ILE A 139 19.29 23.11 4.12
C ILE A 139 19.12 22.80 5.61
N ILE A 140 18.82 23.83 6.42
CA ILE A 140 18.60 23.67 7.87
C ILE A 140 17.37 22.80 8.16
N GLU A 141 16.29 22.97 7.38
CA GLU A 141 15.07 22.17 7.48
C GLU A 141 15.31 20.70 7.13
N THR A 142 16.03 20.42 6.04
CA THR A 142 16.42 19.07 5.62
C THR A 142 17.39 18.45 6.64
N LEU A 143 18.32 19.24 7.20
CA LEU A 143 19.23 18.81 8.26
C LEU A 143 18.45 18.44 9.55
N ALA A 144 17.46 19.24 9.95
CA ALA A 144 16.62 18.93 11.10
C ALA A 144 15.74 17.70 10.87
N ALA A 145 15.28 17.45 9.63
CA ALA A 145 14.50 16.28 9.27
C ALA A 145 15.34 14.99 9.16
N ASN A 146 16.66 15.11 8.99
CA ASN A 146 17.53 13.96 8.80
C ASN A 146 17.67 13.16 10.12
N PRO A 147 17.32 11.86 10.15
CA PRO A 147 17.36 11.04 11.36
C PRO A 147 18.79 10.77 11.85
N LYS A 148 19.82 11.06 11.06
CA LYS A 148 21.24 10.90 11.46
C LYS A 148 21.82 12.16 12.10
N THR A 149 21.08 13.26 12.17
CA THR A 149 21.56 14.51 12.74
C THR A 149 21.77 14.39 14.24
N THR A 150 22.93 14.83 14.71
CA THR A 150 23.32 14.67 16.11
C THR A 150 22.52 15.58 17.05
N PRO A 151 22.31 15.17 18.31
CA PRO A 151 21.66 16.00 19.33
C PRO A 151 22.24 17.41 19.48
N ASP A 152 23.56 17.55 19.37
CA ASP A 152 24.26 18.85 19.48
C ASP A 152 23.90 19.78 18.33
N VAL A 153 23.86 19.25 17.09
CA VAL A 153 23.46 20.01 15.91
C VAL A 153 21.99 20.40 16.01
N LEU A 154 21.10 19.47 16.38
CA LEU A 154 19.68 19.78 16.58
C LEU A 154 19.46 20.86 17.64
N SER A 155 20.24 20.83 18.73
CA SER A 155 20.19 21.86 19.79
C SER A 155 20.62 23.23 19.28
N LYS A 156 21.66 23.27 18.44
CA LYS A 156 22.12 24.50 17.79
C LYS A 156 21.08 25.05 16.82
N LEU A 157 20.44 24.20 16.01
CA LEU A 157 19.38 24.61 15.08
C LEU A 157 18.15 25.15 15.83
N ALA A 158 17.75 24.47 16.92
CA ALA A 158 16.64 24.93 17.75
C ALA A 158 16.87 26.33 18.35
N GLN A 159 18.13 26.70 18.62
CA GLN A 159 18.50 27.98 19.23
C GLN A 159 19.00 29.02 18.21
N GLY A 160 19.02 28.67 16.91
CA GLY A 160 19.53 29.53 15.86
C GLY A 160 18.64 30.74 15.55
N PRO A 161 19.14 31.70 14.76
CA PRO A 161 18.39 32.91 14.39
C PRO A 161 17.25 32.63 13.38
N ILE A 162 17.35 31.55 12.61
CA ILE A 162 16.33 31.15 11.63
C ILE A 162 15.38 30.18 12.34
N GLN A 163 14.12 30.58 12.52
CA GLN A 163 13.07 29.77 13.16
C GLN A 163 11.84 29.72 12.26
N THR A 164 11.96 29.08 11.09
CA THR A 164 10.83 28.86 10.19
C THR A 164 9.87 27.81 10.78
N GLU A 165 8.60 27.88 10.38
CA GLU A 165 7.58 26.90 10.79
C GLU A 165 8.00 25.46 10.41
N TYR A 166 8.54 25.29 9.19
CA TYR A 166 9.05 23.99 8.71
C TYR A 166 10.23 23.48 9.54
N LEU A 167 11.15 24.35 9.97
CA LEU A 167 12.27 23.96 10.82
C LEU A 167 11.77 23.45 12.17
N LEU A 168 10.91 24.21 12.84
CA LEU A 168 10.39 23.83 14.15
C LEU A 168 9.63 22.49 14.08
N LEU A 169 8.88 22.27 13.00
CA LEU A 169 8.18 21.01 12.75
C LEU A 169 9.15 19.85 12.46
N SER A 170 10.19 20.08 11.66
CA SER A 170 11.24 19.08 11.40
C SER A 170 11.99 18.70 12.67
N LEU A 171 12.34 19.68 13.52
CA LEU A 171 12.95 19.44 14.83
C LEU A 171 12.03 18.60 15.72
N ALA A 172 10.75 18.96 15.81
CA ALA A 172 9.77 18.23 16.61
C ALA A 172 9.57 16.78 16.14
N ARG A 173 9.76 16.51 14.83
CA ARG A 173 9.69 15.18 14.22
C ARG A 173 10.95 14.34 14.42
N ASN A 174 12.07 14.96 14.75
CA ASN A 174 13.34 14.24 14.85
C ASN A 174 13.41 13.45 16.17
N PRO A 175 13.60 12.11 16.12
CA PRO A 175 13.63 11.28 17.33
C PRO A 175 14.83 11.56 18.25
N HIS A 176 15.87 12.21 17.75
CA HIS A 176 17.08 12.54 18.51
C HIS A 176 17.08 13.97 19.07
N LEU A 177 15.97 14.71 18.96
CA LEU A 177 15.85 16.03 19.57
C LEU A 177 15.96 15.91 21.10
N PRO A 178 16.89 16.62 21.75
CA PRO A 178 17.05 16.53 23.20
C PRO A 178 15.79 16.91 23.98
N PRO A 179 15.50 16.27 25.13
CA PRO A 179 14.30 16.55 25.93
C PRO A 179 14.15 18.01 26.35
N GLU A 180 15.25 18.70 26.61
CA GLU A 180 15.27 20.15 26.91
C GLU A 180 14.74 21.00 25.75
N GLN A 181 15.09 20.63 24.50
CA GLN A 181 14.63 21.33 23.31
C GLN A 181 13.17 20.99 23.00
N VAL A 182 12.72 19.76 23.28
CA VAL A 182 11.29 19.38 23.23
C VAL A 182 10.47 20.25 24.19
N VAL A 183 10.93 20.44 25.43
CA VAL A 183 10.25 21.31 26.42
C VAL A 183 10.24 22.76 25.94
N ARG A 184 11.33 23.24 25.33
CA ARG A 184 11.38 24.58 24.75
C ARG A 184 10.39 24.73 23.60
N LEU A 185 10.36 23.80 22.63
CA LEU A 185 9.40 23.80 21.53
C LEU A 185 7.95 23.72 22.02
N SER A 186 7.71 23.05 23.16
CA SER A 186 6.39 23.03 23.81
C SER A 186 5.95 24.42 24.32
N ARG A 187 6.88 25.37 24.48
CA ARG A 187 6.59 26.75 24.93
C ARG A 187 6.61 27.77 23.80
N VAL A 188 7.57 27.66 22.88
CA VAL A 188 7.82 28.67 21.83
C VAL A 188 7.37 28.24 20.44
N GLY A 189 7.12 26.94 20.24
CA GLY A 189 6.61 26.42 18.97
C GLY A 189 5.24 27.00 18.68
N ASP A 190 4.89 27.09 17.41
CA ASP A 190 3.56 27.52 16.98
C ASP A 190 2.49 26.47 17.34
N ARG A 191 1.23 26.75 17.00
CA ARG A 191 0.12 25.83 17.29
C ARG A 191 0.35 24.44 16.69
N LEU A 192 0.91 24.34 15.48
CA LEU A 192 1.11 23.06 14.81
C LEU A 192 2.20 22.22 15.48
N VAL A 193 3.33 22.83 15.84
CA VAL A 193 4.41 22.16 16.58
C VAL A 193 3.91 21.64 17.91
N ARG A 194 3.22 22.46 18.71
CA ARG A 194 2.71 22.05 20.03
C ARG A 194 1.64 20.95 19.93
N THR A 195 0.79 21.02 18.90
CA THR A 195 -0.19 19.96 18.58
C THR A 195 0.51 18.65 18.22
N PHE A 196 1.55 18.72 17.40
CA PHE A 196 2.32 17.54 17.00
C PHE A 196 3.01 16.89 18.22
N LEU A 197 3.68 17.69 19.05
CA LEU A 197 4.31 17.23 20.29
C LEU A 197 3.29 16.58 21.24
N ALA A 198 2.14 17.21 21.48
CA ALA A 198 1.10 16.67 22.37
C ALA A 198 0.62 15.26 21.99
N ARG A 199 0.71 14.88 20.71
CA ARG A 199 0.31 13.56 20.20
C ARG A 199 1.40 12.49 20.32
N GLN A 200 2.64 12.87 20.60
CA GLN A 200 3.74 11.90 20.67
C GLN A 200 3.64 11.07 21.96
N SER A 201 3.71 9.74 21.79
CA SER A 201 3.76 8.78 22.91
C SER A 201 5.10 8.76 23.64
N THR A 202 6.09 9.53 23.17
CA THR A 202 7.42 9.68 23.77
C THR A 202 7.53 10.95 24.63
N MET A 203 6.47 11.77 24.70
CA MET A 203 6.48 12.99 25.50
C MET A 203 6.69 12.71 26.98
N SER A 204 7.55 13.52 27.61
CA SER A 204 7.75 13.48 29.05
C SER A 204 6.52 14.04 29.79
N PRO A 205 6.19 13.52 30.98
CA PRO A 205 5.09 14.05 31.79
C PRO A 205 5.24 15.54 32.12
N ALA A 206 6.48 16.03 32.27
CA ALA A 206 6.76 17.43 32.54
C ALA A 206 6.37 18.35 31.36
N ALA A 207 6.67 17.94 30.13
CA ALA A 207 6.29 18.71 28.94
C ALA A 207 4.78 18.66 28.69
N LEU A 208 4.13 17.51 28.92
CA LEU A 208 2.67 17.39 28.86
C LEU A 208 1.99 18.28 29.91
N ALA A 209 2.56 18.41 31.12
CA ALA A 209 2.03 19.31 32.14
C ALA A 209 2.12 20.80 31.76
N VAL A 210 3.11 21.18 30.95
CA VAL A 210 3.19 22.53 30.34
C VAL A 210 2.09 22.71 29.30
N LEU A 211 1.96 21.76 28.37
CA LEU A 211 0.96 21.81 27.29
C LEU A 211 -0.49 21.67 27.82
N ALA A 212 -0.70 21.09 29.01
CA ALA A 212 -2.01 21.05 29.65
C ALA A 212 -2.56 22.45 29.99
N GLN A 213 -1.68 23.46 30.10
CA GLN A 213 -2.05 24.85 30.35
C GLN A 213 -2.06 25.70 29.07
N ASP A 214 -1.96 25.09 27.88
CA ASP A 214 -1.92 25.79 26.61
C ASP A 214 -3.21 26.59 26.36
N GLY A 215 -3.11 27.76 25.74
CA GLY A 215 -4.28 28.55 25.36
C GLY A 215 -5.13 27.89 24.27
N ASP A 216 -4.51 27.06 23.43
CA ASP A 216 -5.18 26.39 22.33
C ASP A 216 -5.95 25.14 22.79
N LEU A 217 -7.23 25.07 22.41
CA LEU A 217 -8.11 23.94 22.73
C LEU A 217 -7.60 22.62 22.14
N GLY A 218 -7.08 22.64 20.91
CA GLY A 218 -6.61 21.45 20.22
C GLY A 218 -5.43 20.82 20.94
N VAL A 219 -4.46 21.64 21.35
CA VAL A 219 -3.32 21.20 22.15
C VAL A 219 -3.78 20.55 23.46
N ARG A 220 -4.63 21.22 24.24
CA ARG A 220 -5.14 20.66 25.51
C ARG A 220 -5.92 19.36 25.32
N SER A 221 -6.72 19.25 24.25
CA SER A 221 -7.45 18.03 23.91
C SER A 221 -6.51 16.86 23.61
N PHE A 222 -5.43 17.09 22.86
CA PHE A 222 -4.46 16.03 22.58
C PHE A 222 -3.66 15.63 23.83
N VAL A 223 -3.32 16.58 24.70
CA VAL A 223 -2.72 16.27 26.01
C VAL A 223 -3.69 15.43 26.84
N ALA A 224 -4.98 15.78 26.90
CA ALA A 224 -5.98 15.03 27.64
C ALA A 224 -6.06 13.56 27.18
N GLN A 225 -5.92 13.29 25.88
CA GLN A 225 -5.98 11.93 25.31
C GLN A 225 -4.64 11.16 25.37
N ASN A 226 -3.52 11.82 25.65
CA ASN A 226 -2.20 11.17 25.67
C ASN A 226 -2.04 10.28 26.91
N ALA A 227 -1.72 8.99 26.71
CA ALA A 227 -1.61 8.00 27.79
C ALA A 227 -0.51 8.33 28.83
N ASN A 228 0.49 9.13 28.46
CA ASN A 228 1.57 9.56 29.37
C ASN A 228 1.23 10.82 30.18
N THR A 229 0.04 11.39 29.99
CA THR A 229 -0.35 12.60 30.71
C THR A 229 -0.44 12.31 32.20
N PRO A 230 0.29 13.06 33.05
CA PRO A 230 0.33 12.79 34.48
C PRO A 230 -1.03 13.05 35.14
N ALA A 231 -1.29 12.32 36.22
CA ALA A 231 -2.55 12.42 36.97
C ALA A 231 -2.91 13.85 37.39
N SER A 232 -1.92 14.67 37.78
CA SER A 232 -2.13 16.08 38.14
C SER A 232 -2.59 16.94 36.96
N ALA A 233 -2.07 16.69 35.76
CA ALA A 233 -2.50 17.38 34.54
C ALA A 233 -3.90 16.92 34.12
N LEU A 234 -4.21 15.62 34.23
CA LEU A 234 -5.56 15.10 33.98
C LEU A 234 -6.58 15.68 34.97
N GLU A 235 -6.22 15.83 36.25
CA GLU A 235 -7.09 16.49 37.23
C GLU A 235 -7.34 17.96 36.90
N LEU A 236 -6.31 18.70 36.43
CA LEU A 236 -6.47 20.07 35.96
C LEU A 236 -7.41 20.14 34.75
N LEU A 237 -7.15 19.33 33.72
CA LEU A 237 -7.92 19.28 32.48
C LEU A 237 -9.35 18.78 32.69
N SER A 238 -9.62 17.99 33.74
CA SER A 238 -10.98 17.57 34.10
C SER A 238 -11.90 18.73 34.49
N LYS A 239 -11.33 19.91 34.79
CA LYS A 239 -12.04 21.15 35.12
C LYS A 239 -12.05 22.14 33.96
N ASP A 240 -11.60 21.74 32.77
CA ASP A 240 -11.58 22.61 31.59
C ASP A 240 -12.99 23.06 31.22
N ASN A 241 -13.14 24.31 30.78
CA ASN A 241 -14.43 24.86 30.36
C ASN A 241 -14.97 24.14 29.13
N ASN A 242 -14.09 23.62 28.27
CA ASN A 242 -14.48 22.95 27.04
C ASN A 242 -14.73 21.45 27.27
N GLU A 243 -15.88 20.97 26.81
CA GLU A 243 -16.28 19.57 26.96
C GLU A 243 -15.38 18.59 26.22
N VAL A 244 -14.77 18.97 25.09
CA VAL A 244 -13.89 18.09 24.30
C VAL A 244 -12.61 17.73 25.08
N VAL A 245 -12.10 18.69 25.87
CA VAL A 245 -10.94 18.44 26.73
C VAL A 245 -11.32 17.49 27.87
N ARG A 246 -12.47 17.71 28.53
CA ARG A 246 -12.97 16.83 29.60
C ARG A 246 -13.33 15.43 29.09
N GLU A 247 -13.85 15.32 27.88
CA GLU A 247 -14.09 14.07 27.15
C GLU A 247 -12.77 13.32 26.95
N GLY A 248 -11.72 14.00 26.48
CA GLY A 248 -10.37 13.44 26.36
C GLY A 248 -9.83 12.91 27.69
N VAL A 249 -10.08 13.61 28.80
CA VAL A 249 -9.71 13.14 30.14
C VAL A 249 -10.51 11.90 30.52
N ALA A 250 -11.82 11.87 30.29
CA ALA A 250 -12.66 10.70 30.59
C ALA A 250 -12.25 9.45 29.79
N ALA A 251 -11.87 9.62 28.52
CA ALA A 251 -11.42 8.55 27.65
C ALA A 251 -10.00 8.03 27.99
N ASN A 252 -9.19 8.82 28.70
CA ASN A 252 -7.79 8.47 28.95
C ASN A 252 -7.65 7.28 29.94
N PRO A 253 -6.92 6.20 29.56
CA PRO A 253 -6.70 5.05 30.44
C PRO A 253 -5.95 5.37 31.74
N SER A 254 -5.15 6.45 31.74
CA SER A 254 -4.36 6.89 32.90
C SER A 254 -5.16 7.75 33.87
N THR A 255 -6.41 8.10 33.55
CA THR A 255 -7.25 8.94 34.43
C THR A 255 -7.50 8.27 35.77
N PRO A 256 -7.23 8.97 36.89
CA PRO A 256 -7.52 8.43 38.23
C PRO A 256 -9.01 8.21 38.45
N ILE A 257 -9.37 7.14 39.17
CA ILE A 257 -10.78 6.82 39.47
C ILE A 257 -11.50 7.97 40.20
N ALA A 258 -10.81 8.71 41.06
CA ALA A 258 -11.38 9.88 41.75
C ALA A 258 -11.80 10.99 40.77
N VAL A 259 -11.10 11.15 39.65
CA VAL A 259 -11.45 12.10 38.59
C VAL A 259 -12.63 11.56 37.77
N LEU A 260 -12.62 10.28 37.40
CA LEU A 260 -13.74 9.63 36.70
C LEU A 260 -15.05 9.72 37.50
N LYS A 261 -15.01 9.56 38.83
CA LYS A 261 -16.18 9.74 39.70
C LYS A 261 -16.79 11.15 39.59
N LYS A 262 -15.95 12.18 39.53
CA LYS A 262 -16.41 13.57 39.34
C LYS A 262 -17.02 13.74 37.94
N LEU A 263 -16.35 13.21 36.91
CA LEU A 263 -16.80 13.31 35.51
C LEU A 263 -18.06 12.49 35.21
N ALA A 264 -18.39 11.45 35.99
CA ALA A 264 -19.67 10.74 35.87
C ALA A 264 -20.89 11.60 36.25
N GLY A 265 -20.67 12.74 36.91
CA GLY A 265 -21.68 13.76 37.15
C GLY A 265 -21.62 14.95 36.18
N ASP A 266 -20.80 14.89 35.11
CA ASP A 266 -20.61 16.02 34.20
C ASP A 266 -21.92 16.42 33.52
N THR A 267 -22.08 17.71 33.28
CA THR A 267 -23.20 18.28 32.53
C THR A 267 -23.34 17.71 31.12
N SER A 268 -22.21 17.49 30.43
CA SER A 268 -22.18 16.97 29.08
C SER A 268 -22.33 15.45 29.08
N TRP A 269 -23.29 14.95 28.32
CA TRP A 269 -23.52 13.51 28.20
C TRP A 269 -22.37 12.80 27.45
N ALA A 270 -21.61 13.52 26.62
CA ALA A 270 -20.45 12.98 25.91
C ALA A 270 -19.34 12.60 26.90
N VAL A 271 -19.05 13.47 27.86
CA VAL A 271 -18.09 13.18 28.94
C VAL A 271 -18.52 11.97 29.76
N ARG A 272 -19.79 11.91 30.18
CA ARG A 272 -20.30 10.75 30.94
C ARG A 272 -20.29 9.45 30.15
N LEU A 273 -20.49 9.53 28.83
CA LEU A 273 -20.38 8.39 27.92
C LEU A 273 -18.95 7.84 27.91
N GLU A 274 -17.94 8.70 27.80
CA GLU A 274 -16.54 8.28 27.86
C GLU A 274 -16.18 7.65 29.21
N VAL A 275 -16.72 8.18 30.32
CA VAL A 275 -16.57 7.54 31.64
C VAL A 275 -17.16 6.13 31.62
N ALA A 276 -18.30 5.91 30.98
CA ALA A 276 -18.90 4.58 30.83
C ALA A 276 -18.10 3.63 29.93
N GLN A 277 -17.30 4.14 28.99
CA GLN A 277 -16.41 3.33 28.16
C GLN A 277 -15.04 3.07 28.81
N ASN A 278 -14.64 3.87 29.79
CA ASN A 278 -13.35 3.73 30.44
C ASN A 278 -13.30 2.44 31.28
N ALA A 279 -12.41 1.51 30.96
CA ALA A 279 -12.32 0.21 31.63
C ALA A 279 -12.08 0.30 33.16
N LYS A 280 -11.47 1.38 33.67
CA LYS A 280 -11.26 1.58 35.12
C LYS A 280 -12.56 1.87 35.85
N SER A 281 -13.51 2.57 35.23
CA SER A 281 -14.80 2.89 35.87
C SER A 281 -15.58 1.63 36.23
N ILE A 282 -15.40 0.56 35.44
CA ILE A 282 -16.10 -0.72 35.60
C ILE A 282 -15.39 -1.65 36.59
N LYS A 283 -14.05 -1.62 36.64
CA LYS A 283 -13.27 -2.56 37.44
C LYS A 283 -13.13 -2.13 38.91
N GLU A 284 -13.05 -0.83 39.17
CA GLU A 284 -12.61 -0.33 40.47
C GLU A 284 -13.75 0.18 41.36
N ASP A 285 -14.93 0.49 40.83
CA ASP A 285 -16.06 0.99 41.65
C ASP A 285 -17.46 0.56 41.15
N PRO A 286 -18.12 -0.39 41.84
CA PRO A 286 -19.49 -0.79 41.52
C PRO A 286 -20.54 0.33 41.61
N THR A 287 -20.37 1.30 42.51
CA THR A 287 -21.35 2.38 42.71
C THR A 287 -21.43 3.32 41.51
N LEU A 288 -20.30 3.51 40.83
CA LEU A 288 -20.18 4.29 39.60
C LEU A 288 -20.97 3.66 38.45
N ILE A 289 -20.91 2.33 38.34
CA ILE A 289 -21.62 1.56 37.31
C ILE A 289 -23.12 1.70 37.51
N ASP A 290 -23.62 1.61 38.74
CA ASP A 290 -25.04 1.75 39.04
C ASP A 290 -25.58 3.15 38.70
N GLN A 291 -24.79 4.19 38.95
CA GLN A 291 -25.09 5.57 38.55
C GLN A 291 -25.20 5.68 37.02
N LEU A 292 -24.22 5.16 36.27
CA LEU A 292 -24.20 5.22 34.81
C LEU A 292 -25.31 4.37 34.17
N ALA A 293 -25.67 3.23 34.80
CA ALA A 293 -26.79 2.39 34.38
C ALA A 293 -28.14 3.07 34.59
N ALA A 294 -28.23 4.07 35.48
CA ALA A 294 -29.40 4.90 35.72
C ALA A 294 -29.33 6.27 35.02
N ASP A 295 -28.33 6.49 34.14
CA ASP A 295 -28.16 7.79 33.48
C ASP A 295 -29.40 8.16 32.67
N LYS A 296 -29.75 9.45 32.66
CA LYS A 296 -30.90 9.99 31.92
C LYS A 296 -30.74 9.77 30.41
N GLN A 297 -29.50 9.84 29.91
CA GLN A 297 -29.21 9.73 28.50
C GLN A 297 -29.02 8.27 28.07
N MET A 298 -29.84 7.85 27.11
CA MET A 298 -29.80 6.49 26.56
C MET A 298 -28.41 6.11 26.01
N ARG A 299 -27.69 7.05 25.38
CA ARG A 299 -26.34 6.80 24.82
C ARG A 299 -25.31 6.40 25.90
N VAL A 300 -25.43 6.93 27.11
CA VAL A 300 -24.55 6.57 28.23
C VAL A 300 -24.84 5.14 28.70
N ARG A 301 -26.12 4.80 28.89
CA ARG A 301 -26.55 3.44 29.26
C ARG A 301 -26.20 2.42 28.18
N TRP A 302 -26.34 2.81 26.92
CA TRP A 302 -25.92 2.01 25.76
C TRP A 302 -24.41 1.76 25.77
N ALA A 303 -23.60 2.81 25.95
CA ALA A 303 -22.14 2.67 26.04
C ALA A 303 -21.76 1.73 27.19
N LEU A 304 -22.42 1.87 28.35
CA LEU A 304 -22.22 0.95 29.46
C LEU A 304 -22.51 -0.51 29.06
N ALA A 305 -23.67 -0.77 28.43
CA ALA A 305 -24.09 -2.10 27.98
C ALA A 305 -23.12 -2.78 27.00
N THR A 306 -22.34 -2.00 26.24
CA THR A 306 -21.33 -2.54 25.30
C THR A 306 -20.08 -3.09 25.99
N ASN A 307 -19.88 -2.83 27.28
CA ASN A 307 -18.70 -3.30 27.98
C ASN A 307 -18.77 -4.79 28.31
N HIS A 308 -17.74 -5.54 27.93
CA HIS A 308 -17.69 -7.00 28.10
C HIS A 308 -17.50 -7.45 29.55
N SER A 309 -17.12 -6.56 30.47
CA SER A 309 -16.84 -6.89 31.88
C SER A 309 -17.94 -6.43 32.83
N LEU A 310 -19.17 -6.22 32.35
CA LEU A 310 -20.28 -5.83 33.21
C LEU A 310 -20.68 -6.95 34.19
N PRO A 311 -20.91 -6.61 35.47
CA PRO A 311 -21.50 -7.54 36.43
C PRO A 311 -22.91 -7.99 35.98
N ALA A 312 -23.25 -9.26 36.23
CA ALA A 312 -24.53 -9.85 35.81
C ALA A 312 -25.77 -9.07 36.30
N ALA A 313 -25.72 -8.51 37.52
CA ALA A 313 -26.81 -7.70 38.08
C ALA A 313 -27.09 -6.43 37.25
N VAL A 314 -26.04 -5.78 36.74
CA VAL A 314 -26.17 -4.58 35.90
C VAL A 314 -26.66 -4.95 34.51
N VAL A 315 -26.16 -6.07 33.95
CA VAL A 315 -26.68 -6.62 32.69
C VAL A 315 -28.17 -6.93 32.80
N GLU A 316 -28.63 -7.49 33.91
CA GLU A 316 -30.05 -7.75 34.17
C GLU A 316 -30.89 -6.47 34.24
N LYS A 317 -30.37 -5.42 34.89
CA LYS A 317 -31.02 -4.10 34.90
C LYS A 317 -31.16 -3.52 33.50
N LEU A 318 -30.09 -3.57 32.70
CA LEU A 318 -30.05 -3.04 31.33
C LEU A 318 -30.85 -3.90 30.33
N ALA A 319 -31.02 -5.20 30.59
CA ALA A 319 -31.89 -6.07 29.78
C ALA A 319 -33.37 -5.66 29.85
N ASN A 320 -33.77 -5.00 30.94
CA ASN A 320 -35.10 -4.44 31.15
C ASN A 320 -35.18 -2.94 30.86
N ASP A 321 -34.17 -2.35 30.20
CA ASP A 321 -34.17 -0.92 29.87
C ASP A 321 -35.36 -0.57 28.96
N SER A 322 -35.93 0.61 29.17
CA SER A 322 -36.96 1.21 28.31
C SER A 322 -36.57 1.26 26.83
N SER A 323 -35.30 1.51 26.52
CA SER A 323 -34.80 1.66 25.16
C SER A 323 -34.42 0.33 24.55
N GLU A 324 -35.00 0.02 23.39
CA GLU A 324 -34.65 -1.15 22.59
C GLU A 324 -33.15 -1.18 22.25
N ARG A 325 -32.54 -0.03 21.94
CA ARG A 325 -31.10 0.03 21.61
C ARG A 325 -30.20 -0.44 22.75
N VAL A 326 -30.59 -0.20 24.00
CA VAL A 326 -29.84 -0.67 25.17
C VAL A 326 -30.02 -2.18 25.32
N ARG A 327 -31.24 -2.69 25.15
CA ARG A 327 -31.51 -4.14 25.16
C ARG A 327 -30.79 -4.88 24.04
N GLU A 328 -30.71 -4.29 22.84
CA GLU A 328 -29.91 -4.82 21.74
C GLU A 328 -28.41 -4.89 22.10
N ALA A 329 -27.86 -3.86 22.77
CA ALA A 329 -26.47 -3.88 23.22
C ALA A 329 -26.23 -5.01 24.24
N VAL A 330 -27.17 -5.24 25.15
CA VAL A 330 -27.14 -6.40 26.06
C VAL A 330 -27.20 -7.72 25.31
N ALA A 331 -28.05 -7.84 24.28
CA ALA A 331 -28.13 -9.04 23.45
C ALA A 331 -26.82 -9.30 22.66
N ARG A 332 -26.11 -8.24 22.24
CA ARG A 332 -24.80 -8.33 21.55
C ARG A 332 -23.66 -8.68 22.51
N ASN A 333 -23.77 -8.33 23.78
CA ASN A 333 -22.70 -8.50 24.75
C ASN A 333 -22.36 -10.00 24.94
N PRO A 334 -21.11 -10.44 24.67
CA PRO A 334 -20.72 -11.84 24.79
C PRO A 334 -20.90 -12.42 26.20
N SER A 335 -20.77 -11.58 27.23
CA SER A 335 -20.82 -11.97 28.64
C SER A 335 -22.24 -12.11 29.19
N THR A 336 -23.27 -11.79 28.40
CA THR A 336 -24.66 -11.95 28.80
C THR A 336 -25.01 -13.43 28.96
N VAL A 337 -25.49 -13.78 30.16
CA VAL A 337 -25.82 -15.17 30.51
C VAL A 337 -27.00 -15.72 29.68
N PRO A 338 -27.03 -17.03 29.36
CA PRO A 338 -28.06 -17.63 28.50
C PRO A 338 -29.50 -17.35 28.93
N ASP A 339 -29.78 -17.28 30.23
CA ASP A 339 -31.14 -17.02 30.74
C ASP A 339 -31.64 -15.60 30.42
N ILE A 340 -30.75 -14.60 30.42
CA ILE A 340 -31.09 -13.24 29.98
C ILE A 340 -31.38 -13.25 28.46
N ILE A 341 -30.56 -13.95 27.67
CA ILE A 341 -30.79 -14.05 26.22
C ILE A 341 -32.14 -14.72 25.91
N LYS A 342 -32.48 -15.81 26.62
CA LYS A 342 -33.80 -16.46 26.48
C LYS A 342 -34.96 -15.53 26.81
N ARG A 343 -34.82 -14.68 27.84
CA ARG A 343 -35.83 -13.66 28.17
C ARG A 343 -35.95 -12.60 27.07
N LEU A 344 -34.83 -12.11 26.55
CA LEU A 344 -34.80 -11.09 25.50
C LEU A 344 -35.48 -11.56 24.20
N ASN A 345 -35.33 -12.83 23.83
CA ASN A 345 -36.02 -13.43 22.67
C ASN A 345 -37.56 -13.41 22.81
N LYS A 346 -38.10 -13.54 24.03
CA LYS A 346 -39.56 -13.53 24.26
C LYS A 346 -40.21 -12.15 24.06
N VAL A 347 -39.42 -11.08 23.94
CA VAL A 347 -39.92 -9.70 23.83
C VAL A 347 -40.43 -9.38 22.42
N ASN A 348 -40.44 -10.35 21.50
CA ASN A 348 -40.98 -10.25 20.12
C ASN A 348 -40.40 -9.06 19.33
N SER A 349 -39.08 -8.88 19.39
CA SER A 349 -38.35 -7.91 18.58
C SER A 349 -37.49 -8.63 17.54
N VAL A 350 -37.80 -8.42 16.27
CA VAL A 350 -37.04 -8.98 15.14
C VAL A 350 -35.57 -8.57 15.20
N ALA A 351 -35.27 -7.33 15.61
CA ALA A 351 -33.90 -6.82 15.70
C ALA A 351 -33.10 -7.57 16.78
N ILE A 352 -33.70 -7.80 17.95
CA ILE A 352 -33.09 -8.57 19.03
C ILE A 352 -32.91 -10.02 18.61
N ASP A 353 -33.91 -10.63 17.96
CA ASP A 353 -33.83 -12.02 17.51
C ASP A 353 -32.74 -12.24 16.45
N GLN A 354 -32.53 -11.29 15.53
CA GLN A 354 -31.41 -11.34 14.60
C GLN A 354 -30.06 -11.30 15.33
N ILE A 355 -29.91 -10.43 16.32
CA ILE A 355 -28.69 -10.37 17.15
C ILE A 355 -28.46 -11.71 17.86
N ILE A 356 -29.52 -12.27 18.44
CA ILE A 356 -29.45 -13.54 19.14
C ILE A 356 -29.09 -14.67 18.18
N ALA A 357 -29.69 -14.73 16.99
CA ALA A 357 -29.44 -15.74 15.96
C ALA A 357 -27.97 -15.77 15.49
N ALA A 358 -27.26 -14.64 15.55
CA ALA A 358 -25.85 -14.55 15.17
C ALA A 358 -24.87 -15.01 16.26
N ARG A 359 -25.32 -15.29 17.49
CA ARG A 359 -24.41 -15.61 18.60
C ARG A 359 -23.70 -16.97 18.38
N PRO A 360 -22.43 -17.14 18.79
CA PRO A 360 -21.81 -18.46 18.78
C PRO A 360 -22.32 -19.40 19.88
N SER A 361 -22.89 -18.84 20.96
CA SER A 361 -23.19 -19.55 22.21
C SER A 361 -24.68 -19.90 22.39
N LEU A 362 -25.45 -20.09 21.31
CA LEU A 362 -26.87 -20.46 21.44
C LEU A 362 -26.99 -21.91 21.95
N SER A 363 -28.01 -22.15 22.77
CA SER A 363 -28.44 -23.50 23.10
C SER A 363 -29.25 -24.12 21.95
N SER A 364 -29.29 -25.46 21.87
CA SER A 364 -30.10 -26.21 20.90
C SER A 364 -31.55 -25.75 20.82
N ASP A 365 -32.18 -25.50 21.97
CA ASP A 365 -33.59 -25.09 22.04
C ASP A 365 -33.81 -23.73 21.36
N MET A 366 -32.82 -22.83 21.43
CA MET A 366 -32.92 -21.51 20.81
C MET A 366 -32.73 -21.57 19.30
N PHE A 367 -31.86 -22.47 18.80
CA PHE A 367 -31.77 -22.73 17.37
C PHE A 367 -33.13 -23.20 16.81
N ALA A 368 -33.81 -24.11 17.52
CA ALA A 368 -35.11 -24.62 17.12
C ALA A 368 -36.21 -23.54 17.13
N VAL A 369 -36.22 -22.64 18.12
CA VAL A 369 -37.18 -21.51 18.17
C VAL A 369 -36.93 -20.52 17.03
N LEU A 370 -35.67 -20.13 16.80
CA LEU A 370 -35.32 -19.13 15.79
C LEU A 370 -35.46 -19.68 14.36
N SER A 371 -35.23 -20.98 14.14
CA SER A 371 -35.42 -21.61 12.82
C SER A 371 -36.88 -21.66 12.41
N GLY A 372 -37.80 -21.66 13.38
CA GLY A 372 -39.25 -21.55 13.17
C GLY A 372 -39.81 -20.12 13.21
N SER A 373 -38.96 -19.09 13.32
CA SER A 373 -39.42 -17.69 13.37
C SER A 373 -40.19 -17.33 12.09
N GLU A 374 -41.29 -16.59 12.22
CA GLU A 374 -42.07 -16.12 11.07
C GLU A 374 -41.24 -15.17 10.17
N SER A 375 -40.32 -14.41 10.77
CA SER A 375 -39.48 -13.45 10.07
C SER A 375 -38.36 -14.14 9.27
N PRO A 376 -38.32 -13.98 7.92
CA PRO A 376 -37.23 -14.50 7.11
C PRO A 376 -35.87 -13.90 7.46
N LEU A 377 -35.84 -12.68 8.02
CA LEU A 377 -34.60 -12.00 8.42
C LEU A 377 -33.90 -12.70 9.59
N VAL A 378 -34.68 -13.22 10.54
CA VAL A 378 -34.17 -14.01 11.67
C VAL A 378 -33.62 -15.33 11.16
N ARG A 379 -34.40 -16.05 10.34
CA ARG A 379 -33.98 -17.32 9.74
C ARG A 379 -32.76 -17.18 8.84
N HIS A 380 -32.64 -16.07 8.10
CA HIS A 380 -31.48 -15.74 7.29
C HIS A 380 -30.23 -15.59 8.15
N THR A 381 -30.33 -14.82 9.24
CA THR A 381 -29.21 -14.61 10.17
C THR A 381 -28.81 -15.91 10.84
N LEU A 382 -29.78 -16.75 11.21
CA LEU A 382 -29.54 -18.07 11.77
C LEU A 382 -28.86 -19.02 10.77
N ALA A 383 -29.28 -18.97 9.49
CA ALA A 383 -28.69 -19.75 8.41
C ALA A 383 -27.23 -19.39 8.13
N GLN A 384 -26.78 -18.19 8.50
CA GLN A 384 -25.36 -17.77 8.44
C GLN A 384 -24.55 -18.18 9.67
N ASN A 385 -25.21 -18.63 10.75
CA ASN A 385 -24.51 -18.98 11.98
C ASN A 385 -23.63 -20.22 11.78
N PRO A 386 -22.29 -20.14 11.97
CA PRO A 386 -21.39 -21.26 11.74
C PRO A 386 -21.67 -22.48 12.61
N TYR A 387 -22.37 -22.33 13.74
CA TYR A 387 -22.63 -23.40 14.70
C TYR A 387 -24.04 -24.02 14.54
N LEU A 388 -24.68 -23.77 13.39
CA LEU A 388 -26.02 -24.29 13.09
C LEU A 388 -26.05 -25.84 13.14
N PRO A 389 -26.93 -26.45 13.96
CA PRO A 389 -27.02 -27.91 14.07
C PRO A 389 -27.74 -28.55 12.86
N GLU A 390 -27.53 -29.86 12.67
CA GLU A 390 -28.08 -30.64 11.56
C GLU A 390 -29.59 -30.48 11.41
N SER A 391 -30.34 -30.60 12.50
CA SER A 391 -31.81 -30.56 12.51
C SER A 391 -32.36 -29.27 11.89
N ASP A 392 -31.72 -28.14 12.18
CA ASP A 392 -32.17 -26.83 11.74
C ASP A 392 -31.62 -26.50 10.34
N ALA A 393 -30.41 -26.94 10.01
CA ALA A 393 -29.90 -26.87 8.64
C ALA A 393 -30.78 -27.65 7.64
N LYS A 394 -31.23 -28.86 8.00
CA LYS A 394 -32.15 -29.66 7.18
C LYS A 394 -33.54 -29.04 7.01
N LYS A 395 -34.01 -28.27 7.98
CA LYS A 395 -35.24 -27.47 7.82
C LYS A 395 -35.01 -26.30 6.87
N LEU A 396 -33.94 -25.53 7.08
CA LEU A 396 -33.66 -24.29 6.34
C LEU A 396 -33.23 -24.53 4.89
N MET A 397 -32.73 -25.71 4.52
CA MET A 397 -32.40 -26.02 3.11
C MET A 397 -33.62 -26.04 2.19
N ALA A 398 -34.82 -26.22 2.75
CA ALA A 398 -36.09 -26.20 2.03
C ALA A 398 -36.93 -24.94 2.35
N ASP A 399 -36.31 -23.89 2.91
CA ASP A 399 -37.00 -22.65 3.27
C ASP A 399 -37.63 -21.99 2.03
N SER A 400 -38.83 -21.44 2.19
CA SER A 400 -39.53 -20.73 1.10
C SER A 400 -38.78 -19.47 0.65
N SER A 401 -38.01 -18.86 1.54
CA SER A 401 -37.29 -17.63 1.27
C SER A 401 -35.93 -17.87 0.62
N LEU A 402 -35.72 -17.25 -0.55
CA LEU A 402 -34.45 -17.30 -1.29
C LEU A 402 -33.26 -16.87 -0.42
N MET A 403 -33.42 -15.79 0.36
CA MET A 403 -32.32 -15.24 1.17
C MET A 403 -31.82 -16.23 2.23
N VAL A 404 -32.71 -17.09 2.74
CA VAL A 404 -32.37 -18.08 3.77
C VAL A 404 -31.57 -19.22 3.15
N ARG A 405 -32.02 -19.76 2.00
CA ARG A 405 -31.30 -20.80 1.27
C ARG A 405 -29.94 -20.31 0.79
N LEU A 406 -29.86 -19.06 0.32
CA LEU A 406 -28.61 -18.41 -0.07
C LEU A 406 -27.64 -18.29 1.12
N ALA A 407 -28.13 -17.82 2.28
CA ALA A 407 -27.32 -17.77 3.50
C ALA A 407 -26.77 -19.15 3.89
N LEU A 408 -27.63 -20.17 3.86
CA LEU A 408 -27.24 -21.54 4.19
C LEU A 408 -26.16 -22.08 3.22
N ALA A 409 -26.28 -21.78 1.92
CA ALA A 409 -25.29 -22.16 0.91
C ALA A 409 -23.88 -21.58 1.19
N THR A 410 -23.80 -20.43 1.86
CA THR A 410 -22.52 -19.80 2.24
C THR A 410 -21.97 -20.25 3.60
N ASN A 411 -22.71 -21.08 4.35
CA ASN A 411 -22.34 -21.44 5.71
C ASN A 411 -21.11 -22.38 5.76
N SER A 412 -20.23 -22.17 6.75
CA SER A 412 -19.04 -22.99 6.96
C SER A 412 -19.25 -24.24 7.83
N PHE A 413 -20.35 -24.29 8.60
CA PHE A 413 -20.69 -25.31 9.60
C PHE A 413 -19.48 -25.68 10.50
N LYS A 414 -18.96 -24.68 11.23
CA LYS A 414 -17.79 -24.82 12.10
C LYS A 414 -18.05 -25.86 13.20
N GLY A 415 -17.03 -26.65 13.52
CA GLY A 415 -17.12 -27.73 14.52
C GLY A 415 -17.65 -29.05 13.95
N THR A 416 -17.96 -29.11 12.66
CA THR A 416 -18.27 -30.36 11.95
C THR A 416 -17.24 -30.60 10.85
N ALA A 417 -16.79 -31.85 10.70
CA ALA A 417 -15.79 -32.19 9.70
C ALA A 417 -16.30 -31.91 8.27
N PRO A 418 -15.46 -31.38 7.36
CA PRO A 418 -15.74 -31.41 5.92
C PRO A 418 -16.01 -32.84 5.47
N GLY A 419 -16.97 -33.04 4.56
CA GLY A 419 -17.36 -34.38 4.11
C GLY A 419 -18.32 -35.11 5.06
N ASN A 420 -18.80 -34.46 6.13
CA ASN A 420 -19.89 -35.01 6.93
C ASN A 420 -21.13 -35.26 6.04
N SER A 421 -21.70 -36.47 6.16
CA SER A 421 -22.82 -36.96 5.34
C SER A 421 -23.98 -35.96 5.24
N TRP A 422 -24.43 -35.37 6.36
CA TRP A 422 -25.59 -34.47 6.35
C TRP A 422 -25.26 -33.10 5.72
N ARG A 423 -24.02 -32.61 5.84
CA ARG A 423 -23.59 -31.37 5.17
C ARG A 423 -23.57 -31.53 3.67
N ASN A 424 -23.03 -32.66 3.21
CA ASN A 424 -23.01 -32.99 1.79
C ASN A 424 -24.44 -33.16 1.26
N GLU A 425 -25.36 -33.71 2.04
CA GLU A 425 -26.79 -33.76 1.71
C GLU A 425 -27.38 -32.35 1.51
N VAL A 426 -27.14 -31.42 2.46
CA VAL A 426 -27.60 -30.03 2.38
C VAL A 426 -27.02 -29.33 1.13
N PHE A 427 -25.70 -29.37 0.93
CA PHE A 427 -25.08 -28.71 -0.23
C PHE A 427 -25.47 -29.35 -1.55
N LYS A 428 -25.66 -30.68 -1.60
CA LYS A 428 -26.17 -31.37 -2.79
C LYS A 428 -27.59 -30.96 -3.13
N LYS A 429 -28.44 -30.72 -2.12
CA LYS A 429 -29.79 -30.21 -2.35
C LYS A 429 -29.75 -28.78 -2.89
N LEU A 430 -28.91 -27.92 -2.31
CA LEU A 430 -28.75 -26.52 -2.72
C LEU A 430 -28.04 -26.37 -4.07
N SER A 431 -27.16 -27.30 -4.47
CA SER A 431 -26.55 -27.32 -5.79
C SER A 431 -27.54 -27.63 -6.91
N SER A 432 -28.70 -28.20 -6.58
CA SER A 432 -29.81 -28.43 -7.51
C SER A 432 -30.96 -27.45 -7.29
N ASP A 433 -30.74 -26.32 -6.61
CA ASP A 433 -31.77 -25.30 -6.39
C ASP A 433 -32.22 -24.68 -7.73
N GLY A 434 -33.51 -24.33 -7.82
CA GLY A 434 -34.07 -23.70 -9.00
C GLY A 434 -33.49 -22.30 -9.27
N ASN A 435 -33.00 -21.61 -8.24
CA ASN A 435 -32.42 -20.29 -8.36
C ASN A 435 -30.89 -20.36 -8.54
N GLU A 436 -30.36 -19.61 -9.52
CA GLU A 436 -28.93 -19.61 -9.85
C GLU A 436 -28.04 -18.98 -8.77
N ASP A 437 -28.53 -17.98 -8.02
CA ASP A 437 -27.76 -17.33 -6.96
C ASP A 437 -27.42 -18.32 -5.84
N VAL A 438 -28.35 -19.23 -5.52
CA VAL A 438 -28.12 -20.29 -4.52
C VAL A 438 -27.06 -21.27 -5.01
N ARG A 439 -27.15 -21.71 -6.27
CA ARG A 439 -26.15 -22.61 -6.87
C ARG A 439 -24.78 -21.93 -6.97
N GLN A 440 -24.74 -20.64 -7.30
CA GLN A 440 -23.52 -19.84 -7.32
C GLN A 440 -22.91 -19.70 -5.92
N ALA A 441 -23.72 -19.51 -4.88
CA ALA A 441 -23.26 -19.46 -3.50
C ALA A 441 -22.63 -20.79 -3.06
N VAL A 442 -23.23 -21.94 -3.43
CA VAL A 442 -22.63 -23.27 -3.23
C VAL A 442 -21.30 -23.35 -3.97
N ALA A 443 -21.26 -22.97 -5.24
CA ALA A 443 -20.04 -22.98 -6.05
C ALA A 443 -18.94 -22.05 -5.51
N THR A 444 -19.27 -21.02 -4.76
CA THR A 444 -18.30 -20.07 -4.17
C THR A 444 -17.76 -20.54 -2.82
N ASN A 445 -18.50 -21.40 -2.11
CA ASN A 445 -18.18 -21.80 -0.74
C ASN A 445 -16.98 -22.78 -0.70
N PRO A 446 -15.86 -22.42 -0.04
CA PRO A 446 -14.65 -23.26 0.01
C PRO A 446 -14.82 -24.52 0.87
N ASN A 447 -15.91 -24.63 1.63
CA ASN A 447 -16.18 -25.77 2.51
C ASN A 447 -17.07 -26.85 1.86
N VAL A 448 -17.41 -26.69 0.59
CA VAL A 448 -18.22 -27.64 -0.17
C VAL A 448 -17.32 -28.76 -0.72
N ASP A 449 -17.81 -29.99 -0.64
CA ASP A 449 -17.09 -31.17 -1.09
C ASP A 449 -16.89 -31.18 -2.62
N ALA A 450 -15.73 -31.68 -3.05
CA ALA A 450 -15.34 -31.74 -4.47
C ALA A 450 -16.34 -32.52 -5.33
N ALA A 451 -17.04 -33.52 -4.78
CA ALA A 451 -18.06 -34.27 -5.50
C ALA A 451 -19.29 -33.41 -5.83
N VAL A 452 -19.71 -32.54 -4.90
CA VAL A 452 -20.82 -31.60 -5.13
C VAL A 452 -20.42 -30.54 -6.15
N LEU A 453 -19.20 -29.99 -6.04
CA LEU A 453 -18.67 -29.01 -7.00
C LEU A 453 -18.54 -29.60 -8.42
N SER A 454 -18.15 -30.86 -8.54
CA SER A 454 -18.07 -31.56 -9.83
C SER A 454 -19.43 -31.67 -10.53
N GLY A 455 -20.53 -31.76 -9.76
CA GLY A 455 -21.88 -31.77 -10.31
C GLY A 455 -22.31 -30.47 -10.98
N LEU A 456 -21.65 -29.34 -10.66
CA LEU A 456 -21.98 -28.01 -11.18
C LEU A 456 -21.17 -27.61 -12.42
N VAL A 457 -20.23 -28.45 -12.89
CA VAL A 457 -19.31 -28.13 -14.01
C VAL A 457 -20.05 -27.86 -15.33
N ASN A 458 -21.23 -28.45 -15.49
CA ASN A 458 -22.09 -28.27 -16.66
C ASN A 458 -23.32 -27.39 -16.36
N ASP A 459 -23.27 -26.55 -15.31
CA ASP A 459 -24.36 -25.63 -15.00
C ASP A 459 -24.62 -24.67 -16.18
N ALA A 460 -25.89 -24.38 -16.44
CA ALA A 460 -26.29 -23.48 -17.52
C ALA A 460 -25.88 -22.02 -17.25
N SER A 461 -25.70 -21.63 -15.98
CA SER A 461 -25.33 -20.27 -15.60
C SER A 461 -23.82 -20.07 -15.61
N VAL A 462 -23.35 -19.12 -16.43
CA VAL A 462 -21.94 -18.70 -16.47
C VAL A 462 -21.46 -18.19 -15.11
N MET A 463 -22.35 -17.60 -14.29
CA MET A 463 -21.98 -17.12 -12.96
C MET A 463 -21.62 -18.26 -12.01
N VAL A 464 -22.29 -19.41 -12.11
CA VAL A 464 -21.96 -20.62 -11.36
C VAL A 464 -20.60 -21.17 -11.82
N LEU A 465 -20.38 -21.29 -13.13
CA LEU A 465 -19.11 -21.76 -13.68
C LEU A 465 -17.93 -20.84 -13.30
N ARG A 466 -18.17 -19.53 -13.27
CA ARG A 466 -17.20 -18.52 -12.82
C ARG A 466 -16.86 -18.69 -11.34
N ALA A 467 -17.84 -18.99 -10.50
CA ALA A 467 -17.64 -19.28 -9.08
C ALA A 467 -16.81 -20.55 -8.89
N LEU A 468 -17.14 -21.64 -9.61
CA LEU A 468 -16.33 -22.88 -9.60
C LEU A 468 -14.89 -22.63 -10.04
N ALA A 469 -14.69 -21.87 -11.13
CA ALA A 469 -13.37 -21.50 -11.62
C ALA A 469 -12.55 -20.70 -10.59
N SER A 470 -13.15 -20.15 -9.54
CA SER A 470 -12.46 -19.43 -8.46
C SER A 470 -12.38 -20.22 -7.14
N ASN A 471 -13.20 -21.26 -6.96
CA ASN A 471 -13.28 -22.00 -5.70
C ASN A 471 -12.06 -22.91 -5.49
N PRO A 472 -11.32 -22.79 -4.36
CA PRO A 472 -10.13 -23.60 -4.09
C PRO A 472 -10.41 -25.10 -3.96
N ALA A 473 -11.61 -25.52 -3.60
CA ALA A 473 -11.97 -26.93 -3.44
C ALA A 473 -12.37 -27.62 -4.77
N THR A 474 -12.44 -26.88 -5.88
CA THR A 474 -12.78 -27.45 -7.19
C THR A 474 -11.68 -28.41 -7.65
N PRO A 475 -12.01 -29.67 -7.95
CA PRO A 475 -11.01 -30.68 -8.32
C PRO A 475 -10.43 -30.42 -9.72
N GLU A 476 -9.20 -30.89 -9.94
CA GLU A 476 -8.45 -30.65 -11.18
C GLU A 476 -9.21 -31.08 -12.44
N ALA A 477 -9.89 -32.24 -12.40
CA ALA A 477 -10.70 -32.74 -13.52
C ALA A 477 -11.83 -31.76 -13.91
N ALA A 478 -12.43 -31.08 -12.93
CA ALA A 478 -13.43 -30.05 -13.17
C ALA A 478 -12.80 -28.79 -13.77
N LEU A 479 -11.60 -28.39 -13.32
CA LEU A 479 -10.87 -27.24 -13.88
C LEU A 479 -10.49 -27.45 -15.35
N ILE A 480 -10.06 -28.66 -15.72
CA ILE A 480 -9.77 -29.04 -17.12
C ILE A 480 -11.03 -28.93 -17.97
N SER A 481 -12.17 -29.42 -17.47
CA SER A 481 -13.45 -29.28 -18.18
C SER A 481 -13.86 -27.81 -18.35
N LEU A 482 -13.68 -26.98 -17.32
CA LEU A 482 -13.92 -25.53 -17.39
C LEU A 482 -12.96 -24.82 -18.37
N ALA A 483 -11.73 -25.30 -18.52
CA ALA A 483 -10.76 -24.74 -19.49
C ALA A 483 -11.19 -24.97 -20.95
N GLY A 484 -12.11 -25.90 -21.20
CA GLY A 484 -12.74 -26.11 -22.50
C GLY A 484 -13.97 -25.26 -22.77
N ASN A 485 -14.39 -24.43 -21.80
CA ASN A 485 -15.57 -23.57 -21.95
C ASN A 485 -15.29 -22.42 -22.94
N ALA A 486 -16.32 -21.96 -23.64
CA ALA A 486 -16.22 -20.85 -24.58
C ALA A 486 -16.17 -19.47 -23.90
N ASP A 487 -16.60 -19.37 -22.64
CA ASP A 487 -16.71 -18.11 -21.93
C ASP A 487 -15.34 -17.59 -21.46
N SER A 488 -14.93 -16.46 -22.02
CA SER A 488 -13.64 -15.82 -21.72
C SER A 488 -13.46 -15.45 -20.24
N VAL A 489 -14.55 -15.14 -19.51
CA VAL A 489 -14.48 -14.73 -18.09
C VAL A 489 -14.16 -15.93 -17.22
N VAL A 490 -14.74 -17.11 -17.51
CA VAL A 490 -14.42 -18.37 -16.83
C VAL A 490 -12.94 -18.71 -17.04
N LEU A 491 -12.45 -18.64 -18.27
CA LEU A 491 -11.06 -18.95 -18.60
C LEU A 491 -10.07 -17.98 -17.93
N GLN A 492 -10.39 -16.69 -17.89
CA GLN A 492 -9.59 -15.70 -17.16
C GLN A 492 -9.59 -15.95 -15.65
N ARG A 493 -10.68 -16.48 -15.08
CA ARG A 493 -10.71 -16.84 -13.65
C ARG A 493 -9.80 -18.00 -13.34
N LEU A 494 -9.77 -19.04 -14.19
CA LEU A 494 -8.85 -20.18 -14.06
C LEU A 494 -7.39 -19.72 -14.02
N LEU A 495 -7.02 -18.79 -14.91
CA LEU A 495 -5.66 -18.25 -14.97
C LEU A 495 -5.27 -17.46 -13.72
N ASN A 496 -6.23 -16.72 -13.13
CA ASN A 496 -6.01 -15.85 -11.98
C ASN A 496 -6.37 -16.49 -10.63
N ARG A 497 -6.51 -17.83 -10.57
CA ARG A 497 -6.80 -18.54 -9.32
C ARG A 497 -5.70 -18.32 -8.30
N VAL A 498 -6.10 -18.26 -7.02
CA VAL A 498 -5.15 -18.20 -5.89
C VAL A 498 -4.25 -19.44 -5.91
N GLN A 499 -4.86 -20.63 -5.99
CA GLN A 499 -4.17 -21.91 -6.16
C GLN A 499 -3.95 -22.17 -7.65
N ARG A 500 -2.67 -22.32 -8.05
CA ARG A 500 -2.29 -22.58 -9.43
C ARG A 500 -2.90 -23.91 -9.88
N PRO A 501 -3.66 -23.94 -11.00
CA PRO A 501 -4.13 -25.20 -11.58
C PRO A 501 -2.96 -26.01 -12.17
N GLY A 502 -3.16 -27.30 -12.41
CA GLY A 502 -2.16 -28.14 -13.06
C GLY A 502 -1.81 -27.68 -14.48
N ASP A 503 -0.69 -28.19 -14.99
CA ASP A 503 -0.14 -27.76 -16.28
C ASP A 503 -1.09 -28.03 -17.45
N ALA A 504 -1.90 -29.10 -17.37
CA ALA A 504 -2.91 -29.43 -18.37
C ALA A 504 -3.92 -28.30 -18.61
N VAL A 505 -4.29 -27.55 -17.56
CA VAL A 505 -5.18 -26.39 -17.68
C VAL A 505 -4.48 -25.28 -18.46
N PHE A 506 -3.21 -24.98 -18.16
CA PHE A 506 -2.44 -23.97 -18.90
C PHE A 506 -2.22 -24.36 -20.36
N ASP A 507 -1.89 -25.63 -20.62
CA ASP A 507 -1.67 -26.14 -21.97
C ASP A 507 -2.96 -26.03 -22.82
N GLN A 508 -4.13 -26.25 -22.20
CA GLN A 508 -5.43 -26.08 -22.86
C GLN A 508 -5.76 -24.60 -23.09
N LEU A 509 -5.51 -23.72 -22.12
CA LEU A 509 -5.71 -22.27 -22.27
C LEU A 509 -4.77 -21.68 -23.34
N ALA A 510 -3.54 -22.20 -23.45
CA ALA A 510 -2.57 -21.81 -24.49
C ALA A 510 -3.02 -22.19 -25.91
N GLN A 511 -3.93 -23.17 -26.05
CA GLN A 511 -4.51 -23.58 -27.34
C GLN A 511 -5.82 -22.84 -27.66
N SER A 512 -6.26 -21.90 -26.83
CA SER A 512 -7.50 -21.17 -27.05
C SER A 512 -7.50 -20.42 -28.38
N LYS A 513 -8.66 -20.32 -29.03
CA LYS A 513 -8.84 -19.53 -30.24
C LYS A 513 -8.65 -18.03 -29.99
N ASP A 514 -8.94 -17.56 -28.76
CA ASP A 514 -8.82 -16.17 -28.36
C ASP A 514 -7.35 -15.77 -28.13
N ALA A 515 -6.85 -14.87 -28.97
CA ALA A 515 -5.48 -14.35 -28.86
C ALA A 515 -5.26 -13.55 -27.57
N ALA A 516 -6.28 -12.87 -27.04
CA ALA A 516 -6.16 -12.13 -25.80
C ALA A 516 -5.92 -13.07 -24.61
N LEU A 517 -6.59 -14.21 -24.58
CA LEU A 517 -6.36 -15.23 -23.56
C LEU A 517 -4.97 -15.86 -23.68
N ARG A 518 -4.53 -16.22 -24.89
CA ARG A 518 -3.16 -16.75 -25.10
C ARG A 518 -2.09 -15.75 -24.65
N LEU A 519 -2.30 -14.46 -24.90
CA LEU A 519 -1.43 -13.38 -24.40
C LEU A 519 -1.42 -13.33 -22.87
N LEU A 520 -2.57 -13.45 -22.22
CA LEU A 520 -2.64 -13.50 -20.75
C LEU A 520 -1.93 -14.73 -20.19
N VAL A 521 -2.05 -15.90 -20.83
CA VAL A 521 -1.32 -17.11 -20.45
C VAL A 521 0.19 -16.88 -20.57
N ALA A 522 0.66 -16.32 -21.69
CA ALA A 522 2.07 -15.99 -21.91
C ALA A 522 2.61 -14.98 -20.89
N ALA A 523 1.81 -14.01 -20.45
CA ALA A 523 2.19 -13.00 -19.47
C ALA A 523 2.11 -13.48 -18.01
N SER A 524 1.58 -14.68 -17.75
CA SER A 524 1.38 -15.19 -16.40
C SER A 524 2.72 -15.55 -15.73
N ASN A 525 2.88 -15.19 -14.46
CA ASN A 525 4.04 -15.56 -13.64
C ASN A 525 3.95 -16.98 -13.06
N ARG A 526 2.97 -17.77 -13.50
CA ARG A 526 2.71 -19.15 -13.06
C ARG A 526 2.64 -20.13 -14.23
N VAL A 527 2.89 -19.65 -15.45
CA VAL A 527 2.82 -20.45 -16.68
C VAL A 527 3.89 -21.55 -16.67
N PRO A 528 3.55 -22.80 -17.06
CA PRO A 528 4.54 -23.86 -17.21
C PRO A 528 5.43 -23.64 -18.44
N SER A 529 6.61 -24.26 -18.43
CA SER A 529 7.57 -24.17 -19.54
C SER A 529 7.04 -24.83 -20.83
N SER A 530 6.16 -25.83 -20.73
CA SER A 530 5.46 -26.45 -21.86
C SER A 530 4.64 -25.42 -22.63
N ALA A 531 3.82 -24.66 -21.91
CA ALA A 531 2.95 -23.63 -22.48
C ALA A 531 3.77 -22.46 -23.07
N LEU A 532 4.83 -22.00 -22.40
CA LEU A 532 5.72 -20.97 -22.97
C LEU A 532 6.40 -21.46 -24.25
N LYS A 533 6.85 -22.71 -24.29
CA LYS A 533 7.44 -23.31 -25.49
C LYS A 533 6.41 -23.37 -26.64
N ALA A 534 5.17 -23.78 -26.35
CA ALA A 534 4.11 -23.80 -27.36
C ALA A 534 3.79 -22.39 -27.89
N LEU A 535 3.66 -21.41 -27.00
CA LEU A 535 3.32 -20.01 -27.34
C LEU A 535 4.48 -19.25 -28.00
N SER A 536 5.72 -19.74 -27.90
CA SER A 536 6.86 -19.16 -28.63
C SER A 536 6.70 -19.24 -30.15
N ALA A 537 5.91 -20.20 -30.65
CA ALA A 537 5.57 -20.34 -32.06
C ALA A 537 4.18 -19.75 -32.40
N ASP A 538 3.59 -18.94 -31.53
CA ASP A 538 2.26 -18.37 -31.76
C ASP A 538 2.26 -17.48 -33.02
N ARG A 539 1.15 -17.52 -33.75
CA ARG A 539 0.93 -16.70 -34.95
C ARG A 539 0.89 -15.20 -34.64
N ASP A 540 0.45 -14.79 -33.45
CA ASP A 540 0.35 -13.39 -33.04
C ASP A 540 1.69 -12.91 -32.45
N PRO A 541 2.36 -11.91 -33.06
CA PRO A 541 3.60 -11.35 -32.52
C PRO A 541 3.47 -10.85 -31.08
N ASN A 542 2.30 -10.34 -30.66
CA ASN A 542 2.11 -9.83 -29.30
C ASN A 542 2.18 -10.96 -28.25
N VAL A 543 1.71 -12.16 -28.61
CA VAL A 543 1.84 -13.34 -27.75
C VAL A 543 3.31 -13.73 -27.63
N ARG A 544 4.06 -13.71 -28.74
CA ARG A 544 5.50 -13.99 -28.73
C ARG A 544 6.31 -12.95 -27.95
N VAL A 545 5.94 -11.67 -28.02
CA VAL A 545 6.52 -10.59 -27.17
C VAL A 545 6.26 -10.88 -25.69
N ALA A 546 5.05 -11.30 -25.33
CA ALA A 546 4.71 -11.66 -23.95
C ALA A 546 5.53 -12.88 -23.46
N VAL A 547 5.73 -13.89 -24.31
CA VAL A 547 6.63 -15.02 -24.02
C VAL A 547 8.06 -14.53 -23.81
N ALA A 548 8.60 -13.72 -24.72
CA ALA A 548 9.95 -13.18 -24.66
C ALA A 548 10.17 -12.29 -23.43
N SER A 549 9.16 -11.54 -22.99
CA SER A 549 9.24 -10.66 -21.82
C SER A 549 9.04 -11.41 -20.49
N ASN A 550 8.63 -12.69 -20.52
CA ASN A 550 8.31 -13.43 -19.31
C ASN A 550 9.60 -13.83 -18.55
N PRO A 551 9.71 -13.52 -17.24
CA PRO A 551 10.86 -13.93 -16.42
C PRO A 551 11.06 -15.45 -16.27
N LEU A 552 10.05 -16.26 -16.61
CA LEU A 552 10.09 -17.73 -16.61
C LEU A 552 10.50 -18.32 -17.97
N ALA A 553 10.65 -17.48 -19.01
CA ALA A 553 11.15 -17.95 -20.29
C ALA A 553 12.57 -18.52 -20.12
N SER A 554 12.75 -19.75 -20.60
CA SER A 554 14.05 -20.42 -20.57
C SER A 554 14.95 -19.91 -21.68
N ALA A 555 16.27 -20.06 -21.51
CA ALA A 555 17.24 -19.71 -22.53
C ALA A 555 16.92 -20.36 -23.88
N ALA A 556 16.49 -21.62 -23.90
CA ALA A 556 16.10 -22.32 -25.14
C ALA A 556 14.89 -21.69 -25.85
N VAL A 557 13.89 -21.20 -25.10
CA VAL A 557 12.75 -20.47 -25.67
C VAL A 557 13.21 -19.12 -26.23
N LEU A 558 14.04 -18.39 -25.49
CA LEU A 558 14.57 -17.09 -25.92
C LEU A 558 15.47 -17.22 -27.16
N GLU A 559 16.29 -18.26 -27.24
CA GLU A 559 17.11 -18.58 -28.42
C GLU A 559 16.25 -18.84 -29.67
N SER A 560 15.10 -19.52 -29.51
CA SER A 560 14.16 -19.75 -30.62
C SER A 560 13.51 -18.46 -31.14
N LEU A 561 13.32 -17.47 -30.26
CA LEU A 561 12.74 -16.17 -30.58
C LEU A 561 13.78 -15.13 -31.04
N GLY A 562 15.08 -15.42 -30.89
CA GLY A 562 16.16 -14.50 -31.25
C GLY A 562 16.23 -14.15 -32.74
N GLY A 563 15.68 -15.01 -33.60
CA GLY A 563 15.57 -14.80 -35.05
C GLY A 563 14.19 -14.33 -35.52
N ASP A 564 13.32 -13.86 -34.61
CA ASP A 564 11.96 -13.45 -34.96
C ASP A 564 11.95 -12.29 -35.98
N ALA A 565 10.97 -12.30 -36.89
CA ALA A 565 10.78 -11.24 -37.86
C ALA A 565 10.33 -9.92 -37.22
N SER A 566 9.69 -9.97 -36.06
CA SER A 566 9.23 -8.79 -35.32
C SER A 566 10.36 -8.17 -34.50
N LEU A 567 10.60 -6.87 -34.71
CA LEU A 567 11.55 -6.08 -33.94
C LEU A 567 11.19 -6.04 -32.45
N ASP A 568 9.89 -5.98 -32.12
CA ASP A 568 9.40 -5.96 -30.74
C ASP A 568 9.74 -7.25 -30.00
N VAL A 569 9.66 -8.40 -30.69
CA VAL A 569 10.01 -9.71 -30.11
C VAL A 569 11.51 -9.76 -29.83
N LYS A 570 12.34 -9.37 -30.80
CA LYS A 570 13.80 -9.33 -30.62
C LYS A 570 14.22 -8.37 -29.50
N THR A 571 13.56 -7.22 -29.38
CA THR A 571 13.81 -6.25 -28.30
C THR A 571 13.44 -6.83 -26.95
N ALA A 572 12.30 -7.52 -26.85
CA ALA A 572 11.89 -8.20 -25.62
C ALA A 572 12.84 -9.35 -25.23
N VAL A 573 13.32 -10.12 -26.22
CA VAL A 573 14.38 -11.13 -26.00
C VAL A 573 15.65 -10.46 -25.49
N ALA A 574 16.11 -9.39 -26.13
CA ALA A 574 17.30 -8.65 -25.71
C ALA A 574 17.20 -8.07 -24.29
N ALA A 575 16.01 -7.61 -23.88
CA ALA A 575 15.78 -7.05 -22.55
C ALA A 575 15.60 -8.11 -21.44
N ASN A 576 15.35 -9.38 -21.78
CA ASN A 576 15.12 -10.42 -20.79
C ASN A 576 16.43 -10.83 -20.09
N LYS A 577 16.44 -10.77 -18.74
CA LYS A 577 17.60 -11.14 -17.91
C LYS A 577 18.11 -12.58 -18.11
N ASN A 578 17.23 -13.49 -18.54
CA ASN A 578 17.57 -14.90 -18.80
C ASN A 578 18.17 -15.12 -20.19
N SER A 579 18.29 -14.07 -21.02
CA SER A 579 18.90 -14.19 -22.34
C SER A 579 20.39 -14.50 -22.20
N PRO A 580 20.87 -15.60 -22.81
CA PRO A 580 22.25 -16.01 -22.67
C PRO A 580 23.18 -15.05 -23.42
N ALA A 581 24.41 -14.92 -22.92
CA ALA A 581 25.45 -14.07 -23.51
C ALA A 581 25.68 -14.34 -25.01
N SER A 582 25.62 -15.61 -25.43
CA SER A 582 25.75 -16.02 -26.84
C SER A 582 24.66 -15.43 -27.73
N LEU A 583 23.43 -15.32 -27.21
CA LEU A 583 22.30 -14.73 -27.92
C LEU A 583 22.41 -13.21 -27.96
N LEU A 584 22.79 -12.57 -26.85
CA LEU A 584 23.02 -11.11 -26.81
C LEU A 584 24.10 -10.69 -27.82
N LYS A 585 25.17 -11.49 -27.97
CA LYS A 585 26.21 -11.26 -29.00
C LYS A 585 25.66 -11.34 -30.43
N LYS A 586 24.67 -12.21 -30.71
CA LYS A 586 24.02 -12.27 -32.03
C LYS A 586 23.14 -11.06 -32.29
N LEU A 587 22.44 -10.57 -31.27
CA LEU A 587 21.55 -9.41 -31.34
C LEU A 587 22.30 -8.07 -31.36
N ALA A 588 23.61 -8.06 -31.07
CA ALA A 588 24.43 -6.87 -30.99
C ALA A 588 24.54 -6.08 -32.30
N GLY A 589 24.34 -6.73 -33.45
CA GLY A 589 24.39 -6.11 -34.78
C GLY A 589 23.04 -5.70 -35.36
N ASP A 590 21.95 -5.85 -34.58
CA ASP A 590 20.59 -5.60 -35.04
C ASP A 590 20.24 -4.09 -35.00
N ASP A 591 18.97 -3.75 -35.15
CA ASP A 591 18.43 -2.39 -35.09
C ASP A 591 18.75 -1.66 -33.77
N GLU A 592 18.72 -0.33 -33.79
CA GLU A 592 19.08 0.51 -32.65
C GLU A 592 18.29 0.19 -31.36
N LEU A 593 17.01 -0.16 -31.48
CA LEU A 593 16.18 -0.52 -30.31
C LEU A 593 16.64 -1.82 -29.65
N VAL A 594 17.02 -2.81 -30.46
CA VAL A 594 17.53 -4.09 -29.97
C VAL A 594 18.91 -3.88 -29.34
N ARG A 595 19.80 -3.10 -29.97
CA ARG A 595 21.12 -2.79 -29.40
C ARG A 595 21.01 -2.07 -28.06
N ALA A 596 20.10 -1.10 -27.93
CA ALA A 596 19.84 -0.42 -26.65
C ALA A 596 19.35 -1.39 -25.56
N ALA A 597 18.45 -2.33 -25.91
CA ALA A 597 17.99 -3.37 -24.98
C ALA A 597 19.11 -4.33 -24.57
N VAL A 598 20.00 -4.72 -25.49
CA VAL A 598 21.18 -5.52 -25.19
C VAL A 598 22.13 -4.75 -24.25
N ALA A 599 22.38 -3.46 -24.53
CA ALA A 599 23.24 -2.60 -23.73
C ALA A 599 22.73 -2.41 -22.30
N GLY A 600 21.41 -2.39 -22.08
CA GLY A 600 20.80 -2.29 -20.76
C GLY A 600 20.64 -3.64 -20.02
N ASN A 601 20.94 -4.77 -20.66
CA ASN A 601 20.77 -6.10 -20.04
C ASN A 601 21.91 -6.39 -19.06
N ALA A 602 21.59 -6.76 -17.81
CA ALA A 602 22.58 -7.11 -16.80
C ALA A 602 23.43 -8.35 -17.14
N SER A 603 22.97 -9.20 -18.06
CA SER A 603 23.69 -10.37 -18.58
C SER A 603 24.58 -10.05 -19.78
N ALA A 604 24.64 -8.77 -20.21
CA ALA A 604 25.49 -8.34 -21.31
C ALA A 604 26.99 -8.54 -20.99
N PRO A 605 27.75 -9.25 -21.84
CA PRO A 605 29.17 -9.45 -21.63
C PRO A 605 29.99 -8.16 -21.63
N ALA A 606 31.08 -8.12 -20.85
CA ALA A 606 31.93 -6.95 -20.71
C ALA A 606 32.54 -6.46 -22.05
N ASP A 607 32.92 -7.38 -22.93
CA ASP A 607 33.44 -7.07 -24.28
C ASP A 607 32.38 -6.37 -25.14
N LEU A 608 31.11 -6.74 -24.98
CA LEU A 608 30.00 -6.12 -25.69
C LEU A 608 29.66 -4.73 -25.13
N LEU A 609 29.69 -4.55 -23.81
CA LEU A 609 29.53 -3.24 -23.18
C LEU A 609 30.67 -2.29 -23.57
N GLU A 610 31.89 -2.81 -23.70
CA GLU A 610 33.03 -2.03 -24.20
C GLU A 610 32.81 -1.59 -25.66
N GLN A 611 32.32 -2.48 -26.52
CA GLN A 611 31.96 -2.13 -27.90
C GLN A 611 30.88 -1.04 -27.94
N PHE A 612 29.80 -1.19 -27.16
CA PHE A 612 28.69 -0.24 -27.14
C PHE A 612 29.00 1.10 -26.47
N SER A 613 30.06 1.17 -25.64
CA SER A 613 30.55 2.44 -25.11
C SER A 613 31.04 3.40 -26.20
N ARG A 614 31.28 2.90 -27.42
CA ARG A 614 31.71 3.66 -28.60
C ARG A 614 30.61 3.71 -29.68
N ASP A 615 29.36 3.38 -29.33
CA ASP A 615 28.25 3.43 -30.28
C ASP A 615 27.93 4.88 -30.68
N LYS A 616 27.58 5.08 -31.95
CA LYS A 616 27.24 6.40 -32.50
C LYS A 616 25.96 6.95 -31.86
N ASN A 617 25.04 6.08 -31.44
CA ASN A 617 23.81 6.49 -30.78
C ASN A 617 24.06 6.74 -29.28
N PRO A 618 23.86 7.98 -28.78
CA PRO A 618 24.08 8.31 -27.37
C PRO A 618 23.13 7.57 -26.42
N ASP A 619 21.94 7.12 -26.86
CA ASP A 619 21.04 6.34 -26.01
C ASP A 619 21.59 4.95 -25.69
N ILE A 620 22.34 4.36 -26.62
CA ILE A 620 23.03 3.08 -26.40
C ILE A 620 24.15 3.28 -25.38
N ARG A 621 24.97 4.34 -25.53
CA ARG A 621 26.01 4.67 -24.56
C ARG A 621 25.45 4.98 -23.17
N ARG A 622 24.31 5.66 -23.12
CA ARG A 622 23.55 5.93 -21.89
C ARG A 622 23.04 4.64 -21.24
N ALA A 623 22.56 3.68 -22.03
CA ALA A 623 22.15 2.36 -21.54
C ALA A 623 23.34 1.57 -20.97
N VAL A 624 24.51 1.64 -21.61
CA VAL A 624 25.76 1.07 -21.06
C VAL A 624 26.14 1.75 -19.75
N ALA A 625 26.10 3.08 -19.67
CA ALA A 625 26.42 3.83 -18.45
C ALA A 625 25.50 3.46 -17.28
N ALA A 626 24.22 3.21 -17.55
CA ALA A 626 23.23 2.80 -16.55
C ALA A 626 23.29 1.29 -16.21
N ASN A 627 24.04 0.48 -16.97
CA ASN A 627 24.07 -0.96 -16.77
C ASN A 627 24.85 -1.33 -15.49
N PRO A 628 24.28 -2.13 -14.57
CA PRO A 628 24.97 -2.55 -13.35
C PRO A 628 26.20 -3.45 -13.61
N ALA A 629 26.27 -4.11 -14.77
CA ALA A 629 27.40 -4.95 -15.18
C ALA A 629 28.49 -4.18 -15.93
N ALA A 630 28.36 -2.86 -16.10
CA ALA A 630 29.34 -2.03 -16.80
C ALA A 630 30.71 -2.07 -16.11
N PRO A 631 31.79 -2.50 -16.79
CA PRO A 631 33.13 -2.51 -16.22
C PRO A 631 33.61 -1.10 -15.85
N ALA A 632 34.43 -0.99 -14.81
CA ALA A 632 35.02 0.27 -14.38
C ALA A 632 35.75 1.03 -15.51
N ALA A 633 36.45 0.30 -16.39
CA ALA A 633 37.13 0.88 -17.56
C ALA A 633 36.14 1.53 -18.55
N VAL A 634 34.97 0.91 -18.75
CA VAL A 634 33.90 1.43 -19.61
C VAL A 634 33.25 2.67 -18.99
N LEU A 635 32.92 2.61 -17.69
CA LEU A 635 32.41 3.79 -16.98
C LEU A 635 33.42 4.94 -16.97
N THR A 636 34.72 4.65 -16.95
CA THR A 636 35.78 5.66 -17.04
C THR A 636 35.73 6.36 -18.39
N ALA A 637 35.66 5.59 -19.48
CA ALA A 637 35.55 6.16 -20.83
C ALA A 637 34.27 7.01 -20.98
N LEU A 638 33.13 6.52 -20.48
CA LEU A 638 31.84 7.24 -20.54
C LEU A 638 31.77 8.46 -19.61
N SER A 639 32.61 8.52 -18.57
CA SER A 639 32.74 9.73 -17.73
C SER A 639 33.36 10.91 -18.48
N ASP A 640 34.09 10.63 -19.57
CA ASP A 640 34.68 11.61 -20.47
C ASP A 640 33.85 11.84 -21.73
N ASP A 641 32.61 11.33 -21.77
CA ASP A 641 31.76 11.46 -22.96
C ASP A 641 31.47 12.94 -23.24
N SER A 642 32.06 13.41 -24.33
CA SER A 642 31.81 14.71 -24.95
C SER A 642 31.29 14.56 -26.39
N GLU A 643 31.00 13.32 -26.82
CA GLU A 643 30.72 13.02 -28.23
C GLU A 643 29.24 13.27 -28.56
N VAL A 644 29.00 14.31 -29.36
CA VAL A 644 27.70 14.53 -29.99
C VAL A 644 27.80 14.16 -31.46
N TRP A 645 27.30 12.97 -31.81
CA TRP A 645 27.14 12.58 -33.21
C TRP A 645 25.92 13.29 -33.79
N ILE A 646 26.14 14.47 -34.37
CA ILE A 646 25.10 15.16 -35.14
C ILE A 646 24.95 14.40 -36.46
N ALA A 647 23.85 13.67 -36.62
CA ALA A 647 23.48 13.14 -37.93
C ALA A 647 23.27 14.33 -38.88
N VAL A 648 24.21 14.56 -39.82
CA VAL A 648 24.00 15.53 -40.89
C VAL A 648 22.95 14.93 -41.84
N PRO A 649 21.79 15.56 -42.07
CA PRO A 649 20.81 15.03 -42.99
C PRO A 649 21.35 15.12 -44.43
N GLY A 650 21.67 13.96 -45.01
CA GLY A 650 21.64 13.73 -46.45
C GLY A 650 22.93 13.98 -47.24
N TRP A 651 23.81 12.98 -47.32
CA TRP A 651 24.67 12.78 -48.50
C TRP A 651 24.48 11.35 -49.02
N ARG A 652 23.36 11.12 -49.72
CA ARG A 652 23.30 10.06 -50.74
C ARG A 652 24.17 10.56 -51.90
N GLN A 653 25.40 10.09 -51.98
CA GLN A 653 26.22 10.24 -53.18
C GLN A 653 25.55 9.45 -54.31
N PHE A 654 24.99 10.15 -55.28
CA PHE A 654 24.86 9.64 -56.63
C PHE A 654 26.25 9.65 -57.27
N ASN A 655 26.71 8.48 -57.68
CA ASN A 655 27.40 8.26 -58.94
C ASN A 655 27.03 6.86 -59.44
#